data_AF-A0A8H7G4X7-F1
#
_entry.id   AF-A0A8H7G4X7-F1
#
_cell.length_a   1.000
_cell.length_b   1.000
_cell.length_c   1.000
_cell.angle_alpha   90.00
_cell.angle_beta   90.00
_cell.angle_gamma   90.00
#
_symmetry.space_group_name_H-M   'P 1'
#
loop_
_entity.id
_entity.type
_entity.pdbx_description
1 polymer ?
#
loop_
_entity_poly.entity_id
_entity_poly.type
_entity_poly.pdbx_seq_one_letter_code
_entity_poly.pdbx_strand_id
1 'polypeptide(L)'
;MSSPEGLSSHVLAHAHSALALPHGQYTVLAAFVITSLSHGPKTLALATGAKVLPTSRIPDVGDAPRLHDSHAEVLARRALVKWLYEEIARDIEGEGSMWLAREEGRWGLRDGVQLHLYVSTPPCGDASTRYLAASQDPAVAAIKDSSPAPPLETDIPGLARGRDGYGRLGILRTKPGRADSPPTTAMSCADKIAAWGVLGVQGALGSAVLKPIYINSIVIGEVAGQEVNLDEAVVREDCVRAFAGRVRGVQGLPEGYALHEPTIHFTPQPFPNSRTEVALANPRVTPKSSNESLVWHADSPFPPEILIGGLRRGVSPKHAHKERFWPRYAKIALLQLQMRTLALLTPSDLHGPTLSYHAHKHPSAGLIAVHQRAKDALMGAGGPFSGWLRGAGRGEGFDCEGRAVLSPAVAHGALSLAATTTYDYTIAGTLERMSCAVEFHRRSPVTRVLGKPFSCPNISELGPDLLADRSTWDLPVARLLDHTGTVKYQELTGYGGRQSTFRHSYCTNMSIDKKLILVIGATGMQGIHVIDSLLAPSEDGSPSPYAIRALTRDPLSERAERLSKRGVECVQGSIEDSDSLQAAFEGVYGVFVNTDTSTIGEQREIYANMRIFEIAKQTKTLRHYVFSGLGYALKLGGYNPEYNKVEHFNSKGRFADWLKAQPSVVDDTALSWSVVNTCLYMEMLNYFLLGPLNERADGTYVFPSPVQDGHVALIALRDIGFFIRYTFDHRAETSAQTLDIAGEMTTWDELVKTFTKVTGQPAVHKRQTFDEWWKNYTNIDNPMATEFVKGDGSTTFKENMTAFFKLWRDDIVVRDMEWIKSIHPKLQSVEEYMRETKYNGSVVDSFREVNHADKRGVGLDIEQINTL
;
A
#
# COMPACT_ATOMS: atom_id res chain seq x y z
N MET A 1 -23.05 -24.82 -21.52
CA MET A 1 -22.17 -23.77 -20.96
C MET A 1 -22.94 -22.59 -20.36
N SER A 2 -24.21 -22.35 -20.73
CA SER A 2 -25.09 -21.33 -20.12
C SER A 2 -25.87 -21.80 -18.89
N SER A 3 -25.66 -23.04 -18.41
CA SER A 3 -26.21 -23.48 -17.13
C SER A 3 -25.51 -22.76 -15.97
N PRO A 4 -26.14 -22.63 -14.79
CA PRO A 4 -25.53 -22.00 -13.62
C PRO A 4 -24.17 -22.59 -13.25
N GLU A 5 -24.01 -23.91 -13.33
CA GLU A 5 -22.75 -24.62 -13.07
C GLU A 5 -21.70 -24.33 -14.14
N GLY A 6 -22.12 -24.19 -15.40
CA GLY A 6 -21.23 -23.82 -16.50
C GLY A 6 -20.72 -22.39 -16.36
N LEU A 7 -21.59 -21.48 -15.91
CA LEU A 7 -21.23 -20.10 -15.60
C LEU A 7 -20.26 -20.03 -14.41
N SER A 8 -20.54 -20.75 -13.32
CA SER A 8 -19.64 -20.75 -12.17
C SER A 8 -18.28 -21.36 -12.51
N SER A 9 -18.24 -22.47 -13.26
CA SER A 9 -16.96 -23.08 -13.69
C SER A 9 -16.16 -22.14 -14.58
N HIS A 10 -16.81 -21.46 -15.52
CA HIS A 10 -16.16 -20.48 -16.38
C HIS A 10 -15.57 -19.32 -15.56
N VAL A 11 -16.34 -18.77 -14.62
CA VAL A 11 -15.87 -17.67 -13.75
C VAL A 11 -14.73 -18.11 -12.85
N LEU A 12 -14.83 -19.28 -12.22
CA LEU A 12 -13.79 -19.78 -11.30
C LEU A 12 -12.49 -20.09 -12.04
N ALA A 13 -12.57 -20.73 -13.21
CA ALA A 13 -11.41 -20.98 -14.06
C ALA A 13 -10.73 -19.68 -14.51
N HIS A 14 -11.52 -18.67 -14.89
CA HIS A 14 -10.99 -17.38 -15.28
C HIS A 14 -10.45 -16.59 -14.07
N ALA A 15 -11.10 -16.64 -12.92
CA ALA A 15 -10.59 -16.01 -11.70
C ALA A 15 -9.20 -16.58 -11.34
N HIS A 16 -9.02 -17.89 -11.48
CA HIS A 16 -7.74 -18.55 -11.21
C HIS A 16 -6.63 -18.12 -12.18
N SER A 17 -6.94 -17.93 -13.47
CA SER A 17 -5.95 -17.52 -14.47
C SER A 17 -5.69 -16.01 -14.51
N ALA A 18 -6.73 -15.19 -14.31
CA ALA A 18 -6.64 -13.75 -14.45
C ALA A 18 -6.30 -13.03 -13.14
N LEU A 19 -6.67 -13.56 -11.97
CA LEU A 19 -6.38 -12.90 -10.69
C LEU A 19 -5.34 -13.66 -9.87
N ALA A 20 -4.32 -12.93 -9.42
CA ALA A 20 -3.44 -13.40 -8.34
C ALA A 20 -4.20 -13.32 -7.01
N LEU A 21 -4.97 -14.37 -6.68
CA LEU A 21 -5.78 -14.43 -5.47
C LEU A 21 -4.89 -14.48 -4.21
N PRO A 22 -5.30 -13.82 -3.10
CA PRO A 22 -4.46 -13.69 -1.90
C PRO A 22 -4.33 -15.02 -1.16
N HIS A 23 -3.10 -15.49 -0.95
CA HIS A 23 -2.85 -16.78 -0.29
C HIS A 23 -3.20 -16.72 1.22
N GLY A 24 -3.79 -17.80 1.75
CA GLY A 24 -4.17 -17.93 3.17
C GLY A 24 -5.22 -16.94 3.69
N GLN A 25 -5.79 -16.07 2.84
CA GLN A 25 -6.79 -15.06 3.22
C GLN A 25 -8.09 -15.29 2.46
N TYR A 26 -9.21 -15.07 3.13
CA TYR A 26 -10.50 -15.15 2.46
C TYR A 26 -10.88 -13.80 1.82
N THR A 27 -11.58 -13.86 0.71
CA THR A 27 -12.16 -12.70 0.03
C THR A 27 -13.49 -13.09 -0.60
N VAL A 28 -14.20 -12.13 -1.18
CA VAL A 28 -15.39 -12.38 -2.00
C VAL A 28 -14.98 -12.20 -3.46
N LEU A 29 -15.45 -13.07 -4.34
CA LEU A 29 -15.30 -12.95 -5.79
C LEU A 29 -16.65 -12.56 -6.40
N ALA A 30 -16.65 -11.62 -7.34
CA ALA A 30 -17.79 -11.32 -8.17
C ALA A 30 -17.37 -11.13 -9.63
N ALA A 31 -18.24 -11.53 -10.55
CA ALA A 31 -17.97 -11.39 -11.98
C ALA A 31 -19.25 -11.08 -12.77
N PHE A 32 -19.11 -10.28 -13.81
CA PHE A 32 -20.14 -10.11 -14.84
C PHE A 32 -19.75 -10.94 -16.06
N VAL A 33 -20.65 -11.82 -16.47
CA VAL A 33 -20.48 -12.71 -17.62
C VAL A 33 -21.57 -12.44 -18.62
N ILE A 34 -21.21 -12.35 -19.88
CA ILE A 34 -22.16 -12.21 -20.98
C ILE A 34 -22.27 -13.53 -21.74
N THR A 35 -23.48 -13.88 -22.14
CA THR A 35 -23.74 -15.07 -22.98
C THR A 35 -24.59 -14.70 -24.18
N SER A 36 -24.50 -15.51 -25.22
CA SER A 36 -25.36 -15.46 -26.40
C SER A 36 -25.65 -16.89 -26.85
N LEU A 37 -26.73 -17.10 -27.60
CA LEU A 37 -26.97 -18.39 -28.27
C LEU A 37 -25.90 -18.70 -29.32
N SER A 38 -25.29 -17.66 -29.91
CA SER A 38 -24.35 -17.77 -31.02
C SER A 38 -22.89 -17.88 -30.57
N HIS A 39 -22.58 -17.56 -29.30
CA HIS A 39 -21.22 -17.46 -28.79
C HIS A 39 -21.11 -18.01 -27.36
N GLY A 40 -19.94 -18.55 -27.02
CA GLY A 40 -19.65 -19.02 -25.65
C GLY A 40 -19.70 -17.90 -24.60
N PRO A 41 -19.78 -18.24 -23.31
CA PRO A 41 -19.73 -17.26 -22.23
C PRO A 41 -18.43 -16.46 -22.28
N LYS A 42 -18.52 -15.14 -22.11
CA LYS A 42 -17.37 -14.25 -21.95
C LYS A 42 -17.46 -13.53 -20.60
N THR A 43 -16.44 -13.68 -19.77
CA THR A 43 -16.31 -12.87 -18.56
C THR A 43 -15.92 -11.44 -18.95
N LEU A 44 -16.79 -10.47 -18.69
CA LEU A 44 -16.56 -9.06 -19.02
C LEU A 44 -15.81 -8.32 -17.92
N ALA A 45 -16.10 -8.65 -16.67
CA ALA A 45 -15.51 -8.00 -15.51
C ALA A 45 -15.42 -8.98 -14.35
N LEU A 46 -14.35 -8.86 -13.56
CA LEU A 46 -14.07 -9.75 -12.45
C LEU A 46 -13.37 -8.96 -11.35
N ALA A 47 -13.82 -9.12 -10.11
CA ALA A 47 -13.21 -8.44 -8.97
C ALA A 47 -13.28 -9.26 -7.69
N THR A 48 -12.35 -8.99 -6.79
CA THR A 48 -12.43 -9.44 -5.40
C THR A 48 -12.42 -8.28 -4.41
N GLY A 49 -12.95 -8.51 -3.22
CA GLY A 49 -12.85 -7.56 -2.11
C GLY A 49 -14.06 -7.56 -1.18
N ALA A 50 -13.83 -7.12 0.05
CA ALA A 50 -14.84 -7.09 1.12
C ALA A 50 -14.69 -5.86 2.04
N LYS A 51 -14.06 -4.78 1.53
CA LYS A 51 -13.68 -3.59 2.31
C LYS A 51 -14.34 -2.34 1.76
N VAL A 52 -14.57 -1.39 2.66
CA VAL A 52 -15.19 -0.09 2.36
C VAL A 52 -14.47 0.99 3.16
N LEU A 53 -14.36 2.19 2.59
CA LEU A 53 -13.81 3.34 3.29
C LEU A 53 -14.87 4.02 4.18
N PRO A 54 -14.49 4.53 5.37
CA PRO A 54 -15.31 5.47 6.14
C PRO A 54 -15.67 6.71 5.33
N THR A 55 -16.83 7.31 5.59
CA THR A 55 -17.23 8.57 4.92
C THR A 55 -16.21 9.68 5.13
N SER A 56 -15.62 9.75 6.33
CA SER A 56 -14.58 10.73 6.68
C SER A 56 -13.28 10.59 5.89
N ARG A 57 -13.06 9.46 5.21
CA ARG A 57 -11.90 9.25 4.32
C ARG A 57 -12.22 9.51 2.84
N ILE A 58 -13.45 9.93 2.53
CA ILE A 58 -13.83 10.39 1.19
C ILE A 58 -13.60 11.90 1.14
N PRO A 59 -12.66 12.36 0.31
CA PRO A 59 -12.35 13.79 0.24
C PRO A 59 -13.53 14.59 -0.29
N ASP A 60 -13.71 15.80 0.23
CA ASP A 60 -14.79 16.70 -0.17
C ASP A 60 -14.56 17.22 -1.59
N VAL A 61 -13.36 17.76 -1.88
CA VAL A 61 -12.90 18.21 -3.21
C VAL A 61 -11.37 18.23 -3.26
N GLY A 62 -10.73 17.85 -4.39
CA GLY A 62 -9.33 18.21 -4.70
C GLY A 62 -8.20 17.30 -4.18
N ASP A 63 -8.50 16.24 -3.42
CA ASP A 63 -7.50 15.23 -3.03
C ASP A 63 -7.43 14.04 -3.99
N ALA A 64 -6.38 13.22 -3.82
CA ALA A 64 -6.18 11.94 -4.49
C ALA A 64 -7.48 11.10 -4.63
N PRO A 65 -7.89 10.72 -5.85
CA PRO A 65 -9.07 9.87 -6.09
C PRO A 65 -8.98 8.54 -5.34
N ARG A 66 -10.06 8.21 -4.62
CA ARG A 66 -10.19 6.98 -3.84
C ARG A 66 -11.48 6.24 -4.22
N LEU A 67 -11.42 4.92 -4.19
CA LEU A 67 -12.61 4.07 -4.28
C LEU A 67 -13.27 3.95 -2.91
N HIS A 68 -14.52 4.41 -2.82
CA HIS A 68 -15.31 4.39 -1.58
C HIS A 68 -15.68 2.97 -1.14
N ASP A 69 -16.10 2.14 -2.09
CA ASP A 69 -16.55 0.78 -1.84
C ASP A 69 -15.79 -0.19 -2.74
N SER A 70 -15.02 -1.07 -2.11
CA SER A 70 -14.17 -2.07 -2.73
C SER A 70 -14.73 -3.48 -2.52
N HIS A 71 -16.02 -3.63 -2.25
CA HIS A 71 -16.68 -4.92 -2.33
C HIS A 71 -16.67 -5.45 -3.78
N ALA A 72 -16.48 -6.76 -3.91
CA ALA A 72 -16.31 -7.44 -5.19
C ALA A 72 -17.41 -7.10 -6.20
N GLU A 73 -18.68 -7.14 -5.79
CA GLU A 73 -19.84 -6.89 -6.66
C GLU A 73 -19.83 -5.45 -7.18
N VAL A 74 -19.42 -4.51 -6.33
CA VAL A 74 -19.35 -3.08 -6.67
C VAL A 74 -18.18 -2.80 -7.61
N LEU A 75 -17.01 -3.37 -7.35
CA LEU A 75 -15.84 -3.23 -8.22
C LEU A 75 -16.06 -3.89 -9.58
N ALA A 76 -16.61 -5.11 -9.62
CA ALA A 76 -16.95 -5.81 -10.85
C ALA A 76 -17.93 -5.00 -11.70
N ARG A 77 -18.92 -4.34 -11.07
CA ARG A 77 -19.85 -3.44 -11.80
C ARG A 77 -19.15 -2.21 -12.36
N ARG A 78 -18.17 -1.63 -11.66
CA ARG A 78 -17.38 -0.49 -12.18
C ARG A 78 -16.50 -0.92 -13.35
N ALA A 79 -15.91 -2.11 -13.28
CA ALA A 79 -15.16 -2.71 -14.36
C ALA A 79 -16.04 -3.03 -15.59
N LEU A 80 -17.26 -3.53 -15.37
CA LEU A 80 -18.24 -3.72 -16.44
C LEU A 80 -18.58 -2.40 -17.15
N VAL A 81 -18.86 -1.33 -16.39
CA VAL A 81 -19.16 -0.01 -16.99
C VAL A 81 -17.98 0.50 -17.81
N LYS A 82 -16.75 0.33 -17.33
CA LYS A 82 -15.55 0.68 -18.07
C LYS A 82 -15.45 -0.10 -19.40
N TRP A 83 -15.64 -1.42 -19.34
CA TRP A 83 -15.64 -2.27 -20.54
C TRP A 83 -16.72 -1.87 -21.53
N LEU A 84 -17.94 -1.55 -21.08
CA LEU A 84 -19.03 -1.12 -21.96
C LEU A 84 -18.67 0.16 -22.75
N TYR A 85 -18.01 1.13 -22.11
CA TYR A 85 -17.54 2.33 -22.83
C TYR A 85 -16.45 2.00 -23.86
N GLU A 86 -15.53 1.09 -23.53
CA GLU A 86 -14.45 0.67 -24.43
C GLU A 86 -14.98 -0.18 -25.60
N GLU A 87 -16.00 -1.00 -25.37
CA GLU A 87 -16.71 -1.74 -26.43
C GLU A 87 -17.49 -0.78 -27.35
N ILE A 88 -18.13 0.27 -26.81
CA ILE A 88 -18.76 1.32 -27.62
C ILE A 88 -17.73 2.05 -28.47
N ALA A 89 -16.55 2.36 -27.92
CA ALA A 89 -15.48 3.01 -28.68
C ALA A 89 -15.03 2.14 -29.86
N ARG A 90 -14.80 0.84 -29.63
CA ARG A 90 -14.46 -0.12 -30.70
C ARG A 90 -15.55 -0.23 -31.77
N ASP A 91 -16.82 -0.21 -31.36
CA ASP A 91 -17.96 -0.19 -32.30
C ASP A 91 -17.99 1.08 -33.15
N ILE A 92 -17.75 2.26 -32.56
CA ILE A 92 -17.68 3.55 -33.27
C ILE A 92 -16.50 3.59 -34.25
N GLU A 93 -15.36 3.03 -33.87
CA GLU A 93 -14.14 2.98 -34.68
C GLU A 93 -14.21 1.96 -35.84
N GLY A 94 -15.31 1.21 -35.95
CA GLY A 94 -15.59 0.33 -37.08
C GLY A 94 -15.18 -1.13 -36.88
N GLU A 95 -14.72 -1.53 -35.68
CA GLU A 95 -14.48 -2.94 -35.36
C GLU A 95 -15.80 -3.72 -35.22
N GLY A 96 -16.88 -3.02 -34.83
CA GLY A 96 -18.19 -3.59 -34.57
C GLY A 96 -18.27 -4.34 -33.25
N SER A 97 -19.41 -4.24 -32.55
CA SER A 97 -19.65 -5.01 -31.32
C SER A 97 -20.49 -6.27 -31.59
N MET A 98 -20.00 -7.42 -31.11
CA MET A 98 -20.76 -8.68 -31.09
C MET A 98 -21.78 -8.75 -29.96
N TRP A 99 -21.69 -7.86 -28.96
CA TRP A 99 -22.51 -7.89 -27.75
C TRP A 99 -23.52 -6.75 -27.71
N LEU A 100 -23.15 -5.59 -28.27
CA LEU A 100 -23.94 -4.38 -28.27
C LEU A 100 -24.50 -4.10 -29.66
N ALA A 101 -25.73 -3.58 -29.72
CA ALA A 101 -26.33 -3.01 -30.92
C ALA A 101 -26.63 -1.53 -30.68
N ARG A 102 -26.36 -0.72 -31.71
CA ARG A 102 -26.70 0.70 -31.71
C ARG A 102 -28.06 0.91 -32.37
N GLU A 103 -29.00 1.46 -31.60
CA GLU A 103 -30.36 1.80 -32.03
C GLU A 103 -30.72 3.19 -31.52
N GLU A 104 -31.26 4.05 -32.38
CA GLU A 104 -31.65 5.43 -32.02
C GLU A 104 -30.52 6.22 -31.34
N GLY A 105 -29.27 5.98 -31.79
CA GLY A 105 -28.09 6.65 -31.24
C GLY A 105 -27.61 6.14 -29.89
N ARG A 106 -28.21 5.07 -29.32
CA ARG A 106 -27.80 4.44 -28.05
C ARG A 106 -27.44 2.97 -28.23
N TRP A 107 -26.57 2.46 -27.37
CA TRP A 107 -26.18 1.06 -27.34
C TRP A 107 -27.01 0.28 -26.31
N GLY A 108 -27.54 -0.86 -26.72
CA GLY A 108 -28.14 -1.86 -25.84
C GLY A 108 -27.48 -3.22 -26.07
N LEU A 109 -27.76 -4.19 -25.21
CA LEU A 109 -27.42 -5.59 -25.52
C LEU A 109 -28.17 -6.01 -26.79
N ARG A 110 -27.52 -6.79 -27.66
CA ARG A 110 -28.17 -7.41 -28.82
C ARG A 110 -29.25 -8.40 -28.40
N ASP A 111 -30.20 -8.64 -29.29
CA ASP A 111 -31.21 -9.68 -29.10
C ASP A 111 -30.56 -11.05 -28.85
N GLY A 112 -31.06 -11.75 -27.83
CA GLY A 112 -30.52 -13.05 -27.39
C GLY A 112 -29.22 -12.97 -26.59
N VAL A 113 -28.69 -11.78 -26.30
CA VAL A 113 -27.55 -11.58 -25.40
C VAL A 113 -28.04 -11.36 -23.97
N GLN A 114 -27.43 -12.07 -23.01
CA GLN A 114 -27.81 -12.02 -21.59
C GLN A 114 -26.61 -11.69 -20.72
N LEU A 115 -26.84 -10.89 -19.68
CA LEU A 115 -25.86 -10.52 -18.67
C LEU A 115 -26.13 -11.26 -17.36
N HIS A 116 -25.10 -11.90 -16.83
CA HIS A 116 -25.17 -12.68 -15.61
C HIS A 116 -24.20 -12.13 -14.56
N LEU A 117 -24.58 -12.21 -13.29
CA LEU A 117 -23.72 -11.88 -12.16
C LEU A 117 -23.38 -13.16 -11.39
N TYR A 118 -22.10 -13.45 -11.23
CA TYR A 118 -21.62 -14.44 -10.27
C TYR A 118 -21.17 -13.73 -8.99
N VAL A 119 -21.49 -14.28 -7.82
CA VAL A 119 -20.93 -13.87 -6.52
C VAL A 119 -20.59 -15.12 -5.70
N SER A 120 -19.41 -15.18 -5.10
CA SER A 120 -18.97 -16.38 -4.38
C SER A 120 -19.70 -16.67 -3.06
N THR A 121 -20.53 -15.73 -2.58
CA THR A 121 -21.28 -15.81 -1.32
C THR A 121 -22.52 -14.91 -1.40
N PRO A 122 -23.58 -15.13 -0.60
CA PRO A 122 -24.72 -14.22 -0.55
C PRO A 122 -24.28 -12.75 -0.30
N PRO A 123 -24.67 -11.79 -1.17
CA PRO A 123 -24.26 -10.39 -1.04
C PRO A 123 -24.59 -9.78 0.31
N CYS A 124 -23.69 -8.95 0.84
CA CYS A 124 -23.90 -8.31 2.14
C CYS A 124 -25.19 -7.45 2.16
N GLY A 125 -25.93 -7.50 3.26
CA GLY A 125 -27.21 -6.82 3.45
C GLY A 125 -28.37 -7.80 3.64
N ASP A 126 -29.56 -7.43 3.15
CA ASP A 126 -30.79 -8.21 3.33
C ASP A 126 -30.69 -9.65 2.79
N ALA A 127 -29.90 -9.88 1.73
CA ALA A 127 -29.75 -11.20 1.09
C ALA A 127 -28.97 -12.23 1.93
N SER A 128 -28.15 -11.78 2.89
CA SER A 128 -27.23 -12.64 3.66
C SER A 128 -27.53 -12.65 5.16
N THR A 129 -28.58 -11.97 5.60
CA THR A 129 -28.84 -11.70 7.01
C THR A 129 -29.08 -13.00 7.80
N ARG A 130 -30.02 -13.86 7.37
CA ARG A 130 -30.27 -15.14 8.05
C ARG A 130 -29.14 -16.15 7.85
N TYR A 131 -28.52 -16.17 6.66
CA TYR A 131 -27.35 -17.01 6.36
C TYR A 131 -26.16 -16.71 7.31
N LEU A 132 -25.89 -15.43 7.58
CA LEU A 132 -24.84 -15.01 8.52
C LEU A 132 -25.19 -15.31 9.99
N ALA A 133 -26.46 -15.36 10.34
CA ALA A 133 -26.91 -15.74 11.68
C ALA A 133 -26.74 -17.25 11.90
N ALA A 134 -27.13 -18.07 10.91
CA ALA A 134 -27.02 -19.53 10.98
C ALA A 134 -25.58 -20.06 10.97
N SER A 135 -24.62 -19.26 10.50
CA SER A 135 -23.19 -19.59 10.51
C SER A 135 -22.45 -19.11 11.77
N GLN A 136 -23.16 -18.61 12.78
CA GLN A 136 -22.59 -18.15 14.05
C GLN A 136 -23.05 -19.01 15.23
N ASP A 137 -22.32 -18.91 16.33
CA ASP A 137 -22.77 -19.46 17.62
C ASP A 137 -24.18 -18.89 17.97
N PRO A 138 -25.15 -19.74 18.36
CA PRO A 138 -26.53 -19.31 18.63
C PRO A 138 -26.63 -18.19 19.67
N ALA A 139 -25.78 -18.18 20.70
CA ALA A 139 -25.79 -17.13 21.70
C ALA A 139 -25.29 -15.80 21.11
N VAL A 140 -24.27 -15.83 20.25
CA VAL A 140 -23.77 -14.64 19.54
C VAL A 140 -24.81 -14.10 18.57
N ALA A 141 -25.53 -14.97 17.86
CA ALA A 141 -26.60 -14.58 16.96
C ALA A 141 -27.76 -13.90 17.73
N ALA A 142 -28.17 -14.48 18.87
CA ALA A 142 -29.20 -13.90 19.74
C ALA A 142 -28.80 -12.54 20.33
N ILE A 143 -27.53 -12.37 20.73
CA ILE A 143 -27.01 -11.08 21.20
C ILE A 143 -27.09 -10.03 20.08
N LYS A 144 -26.67 -10.36 18.85
CA LYS A 144 -26.74 -9.42 17.73
C LYS A 144 -28.16 -9.07 17.30
N ASP A 145 -29.10 -9.96 17.53
CA ASP A 145 -30.51 -9.70 17.24
C ASP A 145 -31.17 -8.81 18.30
N SER A 146 -30.75 -8.95 19.56
CA SER A 146 -31.24 -8.17 20.70
C SER A 146 -30.46 -6.88 20.96
N SER A 147 -29.27 -6.71 20.37
CA SER A 147 -28.44 -5.52 20.56
C SER A 147 -29.09 -4.28 19.94
N PRO A 148 -29.05 -3.12 20.61
CA PRO A 148 -29.52 -1.88 20.02
C PRO A 148 -28.73 -1.58 18.74
N ALA A 149 -29.43 -1.16 17.68
CA ALA A 149 -28.81 -0.86 16.41
C ALA A 149 -27.71 0.20 16.60
N PRO A 150 -26.52 0.03 15.99
CA PRO A 150 -25.46 1.02 16.08
C PRO A 150 -25.99 2.38 15.61
N PRO A 151 -25.70 3.48 16.32
CA PRO A 151 -26.26 4.78 15.97
C PRO A 151 -25.84 5.18 14.55
N LEU A 152 -26.83 5.66 13.79
CA LEU A 152 -26.62 6.45 12.57
C LEU A 152 -26.47 7.92 12.98
N GLU A 153 -25.71 8.69 12.22
CA GLU A 153 -25.60 10.15 12.43
C GLU A 153 -26.96 10.86 12.29
N THR A 154 -27.87 10.27 11.52
CA THR A 154 -29.25 10.72 11.34
C THR A 154 -30.20 9.54 11.46
N ASP A 155 -31.30 9.73 12.20
CA ASP A 155 -32.36 8.74 12.29
C ASP A 155 -33.18 8.74 11.00
N ILE A 156 -32.91 7.77 10.11
CA ILE A 156 -33.59 7.61 8.84
C ILE A 156 -34.50 6.37 8.95
N PRO A 157 -35.83 6.53 8.88
CA PRO A 157 -36.77 5.43 8.92
C PRO A 157 -36.45 4.37 7.85
N GLY A 158 -36.47 3.09 8.25
CA GLY A 158 -36.21 1.98 7.34
C GLY A 158 -34.74 1.75 6.95
N LEU A 159 -33.81 2.49 7.56
CA LEU A 159 -32.36 2.29 7.42
C LEU A 159 -31.76 1.71 8.71
N ALA A 160 -30.85 0.75 8.56
CA ALA A 160 -30.02 0.26 9.67
C ALA A 160 -28.52 0.30 9.31
N ARG A 161 -27.69 0.47 10.33
CA ARG A 161 -26.23 0.37 10.19
C ARG A 161 -25.77 -1.07 10.43
N GLY A 162 -25.02 -1.61 9.48
CA GLY A 162 -24.36 -2.90 9.61
C GLY A 162 -25.31 -4.10 9.63
N ARG A 163 -24.91 -5.15 10.35
CA ARG A 163 -25.54 -6.48 10.30
C ARG A 163 -26.40 -6.82 11.53
N ASP A 164 -26.41 -5.96 12.55
CA ASP A 164 -27.17 -6.20 13.78
C ASP A 164 -28.69 -6.18 13.48
N GLY A 165 -29.48 -6.83 14.33
CA GLY A 165 -30.90 -7.10 14.09
C GLY A 165 -31.12 -8.07 12.92
N TYR A 166 -30.71 -9.32 13.07
CA TYR A 166 -30.87 -10.36 12.06
C TYR A 166 -32.35 -10.63 11.69
N GLY A 167 -33.28 -10.46 12.63
CA GLY A 167 -34.72 -10.58 12.42
C GLY A 167 -35.34 -9.42 11.65
N ARG A 168 -34.62 -8.30 11.48
CA ARG A 168 -35.09 -7.13 10.71
C ARG A 168 -34.81 -7.33 9.22
N LEU A 169 -35.70 -8.08 8.57
CA LEU A 169 -35.68 -8.33 7.13
C LEU A 169 -36.38 -7.18 6.38
N GLY A 170 -36.05 -7.00 5.10
CA GLY A 170 -36.74 -6.03 4.24
C GLY A 170 -36.22 -4.60 4.33
N ILE A 171 -35.28 -4.30 5.23
CA ILE A 171 -34.78 -2.94 5.48
C ILE A 171 -33.51 -2.61 4.67
N LEU A 172 -33.27 -1.33 4.44
CA LEU A 172 -32.01 -0.86 3.86
C LEU A 172 -30.88 -0.95 4.90
N ARG A 173 -29.66 -1.26 4.43
CA ARG A 173 -28.49 -1.37 5.31
C ARG A 173 -27.28 -0.61 4.78
N THR A 174 -26.55 0.05 5.68
CA THR A 174 -25.21 0.59 5.37
C THR A 174 -24.11 -0.35 5.80
N LYS A 175 -22.96 -0.25 5.14
CA LYS A 175 -21.69 -0.86 5.56
C LYS A 175 -21.03 -0.01 6.68
N PRO A 176 -19.91 -0.45 7.28
CA PRO A 176 -19.48 -1.85 7.44
C PRO A 176 -20.41 -2.60 8.40
N GLY A 177 -20.36 -3.93 8.37
CA GLY A 177 -21.12 -4.79 9.30
C GLY A 177 -20.60 -4.80 10.75
N ARG A 178 -19.63 -3.94 11.09
CA ARG A 178 -18.95 -3.89 12.39
C ARG A 178 -19.33 -2.60 13.12
N ALA A 179 -19.90 -2.72 14.32
CA ALA A 179 -20.36 -1.59 15.11
C ALA A 179 -19.22 -0.65 15.53
N ASP A 180 -18.03 -1.19 15.81
CA ASP A 180 -16.80 -0.50 16.19
C ASP A 180 -16.10 0.22 15.02
N SER A 181 -16.44 -0.11 13.77
CA SER A 181 -15.80 0.47 12.60
C SER A 181 -16.44 1.81 12.23
N PRO A 182 -15.67 2.86 11.88
CA PRO A 182 -16.24 4.18 11.56
C PRO A 182 -17.37 4.13 10.51
N PRO A 183 -18.41 4.98 10.62
CA PRO A 183 -19.57 4.93 9.75
C PRO A 183 -19.21 5.23 8.28
N THR A 184 -19.99 4.65 7.36
CA THR A 184 -19.88 4.95 5.93
C THR A 184 -21.26 5.15 5.31
N THR A 185 -21.32 6.02 4.29
CA THR A 185 -22.50 6.26 3.46
C THR A 185 -22.72 5.19 2.39
N ALA A 186 -21.86 4.17 2.34
CA ALA A 186 -21.99 3.07 1.38
C ALA A 186 -23.12 2.11 1.78
N MET A 187 -24.16 2.03 0.95
CA MET A 187 -25.22 1.03 1.07
C MET A 187 -24.70 -0.40 0.87
N SER A 188 -25.46 -1.38 1.37
CA SER A 188 -25.17 -2.82 1.24
C SER A 188 -25.14 -3.27 -0.23
N CYS A 189 -24.47 -4.39 -0.52
CA CYS A 189 -24.40 -4.91 -1.89
C CYS A 189 -25.77 -5.39 -2.38
N ALA A 190 -26.56 -6.01 -1.51
CA ALA A 190 -27.93 -6.43 -1.82
C ALA A 190 -28.82 -5.24 -2.24
N ASP A 191 -28.76 -4.11 -1.51
CA ASP A 191 -29.51 -2.89 -1.86
C ASP A 191 -29.03 -2.31 -3.21
N LYS A 192 -27.73 -2.36 -3.48
CA LYS A 192 -27.17 -1.90 -4.77
C LYS A 192 -27.61 -2.78 -5.94
N ILE A 193 -27.62 -4.10 -5.78
CA ILE A 193 -28.08 -5.03 -6.80
C ILE A 193 -29.56 -4.81 -7.10
N ALA A 194 -30.39 -4.62 -6.07
CA ALA A 194 -31.80 -4.29 -6.26
C ALA A 194 -32.01 -2.97 -7.01
N ALA A 195 -31.20 -1.96 -6.69
CA ALA A 195 -31.22 -0.70 -7.42
C ALA A 195 -30.79 -0.87 -8.89
N TRP A 196 -29.85 -1.78 -9.19
CA TRP A 196 -29.48 -2.10 -10.58
C TRP A 196 -30.60 -2.84 -11.33
N GLY A 197 -31.45 -3.59 -10.63
CA GLY A 197 -32.66 -4.19 -11.20
C GLY A 197 -33.69 -3.18 -11.68
N VAL A 198 -33.61 -1.91 -11.23
CA VAL A 198 -34.51 -0.82 -11.66
C VAL A 198 -33.81 0.20 -12.55
N LEU A 199 -32.56 0.55 -12.21
CA LEU A 199 -31.81 1.64 -12.85
C LEU A 199 -30.85 1.15 -13.94
N GLY A 200 -30.67 -0.16 -14.05
CA GLY A 200 -29.63 -0.79 -14.85
C GLY A 200 -28.21 -0.61 -14.28
N VAL A 201 -27.28 -1.42 -14.77
CA VAL A 201 -25.88 -1.45 -14.30
C VAL A 201 -25.04 -0.30 -14.83
N GLN A 202 -25.47 0.41 -15.89
CA GLN A 202 -24.73 1.49 -16.54
C GLN A 202 -24.59 2.76 -15.69
N GLY A 203 -25.61 3.07 -14.87
CA GLY A 203 -25.68 4.28 -14.06
C GLY A 203 -25.85 5.58 -14.86
N ALA A 204 -25.93 6.71 -14.14
CA ALA A 204 -26.32 8.00 -14.71
C ALA A 204 -25.43 8.48 -15.88
N LEU A 205 -24.11 8.39 -15.77
CA LEU A 205 -23.22 8.80 -16.87
C LEU A 205 -23.33 7.84 -18.07
N GLY A 206 -23.45 6.54 -17.79
CA GLY A 206 -23.64 5.51 -18.81
C GLY A 206 -24.91 5.71 -19.63
N SER A 207 -26.00 6.17 -19.00
CA SER A 207 -27.29 6.34 -19.67
C SER A 207 -27.31 7.42 -20.76
N ALA A 208 -26.25 8.23 -20.88
CA ALA A 208 -26.08 9.15 -22.00
C ALA A 208 -25.91 8.42 -23.34
N VAL A 209 -25.31 7.23 -23.32
CA VAL A 209 -24.98 6.44 -24.52
C VAL A 209 -25.55 5.02 -24.46
N LEU A 210 -25.81 4.47 -23.28
CA LEU A 210 -26.36 3.13 -23.09
C LEU A 210 -27.85 3.17 -22.77
N LYS A 211 -28.62 2.26 -23.38
CA LYS A 211 -29.94 1.84 -22.86
C LYS A 211 -29.74 1.15 -21.49
N PRO A 212 -30.75 1.10 -20.61
CA PRO A 212 -30.62 0.37 -19.34
C PRO A 212 -30.28 -1.10 -19.57
N ILE A 213 -29.18 -1.56 -18.96
CA ILE A 213 -28.74 -2.97 -19.04
C ILE A 213 -29.02 -3.64 -17.70
N TYR A 214 -29.75 -4.75 -17.72
CA TYR A 214 -30.18 -5.48 -16.52
C TYR A 214 -29.48 -6.82 -16.40
N ILE A 215 -29.50 -7.37 -15.18
CA ILE A 215 -28.95 -8.69 -14.87
C ILE A 215 -30.05 -9.73 -15.09
N ASN A 216 -29.82 -10.70 -15.96
CA ASN A 216 -30.75 -11.78 -16.28
C ASN A 216 -30.74 -12.89 -15.21
N SER A 217 -29.55 -13.24 -14.71
CA SER A 217 -29.42 -14.22 -13.63
C SER A 217 -28.27 -13.90 -12.68
N ILE A 218 -28.42 -14.35 -11.43
CA ILE A 218 -27.41 -14.26 -10.38
C ILE A 218 -27.08 -15.68 -9.91
N VAL A 219 -25.81 -16.06 -10.00
CA VAL A 219 -25.27 -17.34 -9.51
C VAL A 219 -24.49 -17.08 -8.22
N ILE A 220 -24.84 -17.77 -7.14
CA ILE A 220 -24.33 -17.53 -5.78
C ILE A 220 -23.64 -18.80 -5.23
N GLY A 221 -22.40 -18.67 -4.77
CA GLY A 221 -21.62 -19.73 -4.11
C GLY A 221 -21.86 -19.85 -2.59
N GLU A 222 -21.21 -20.81 -1.94
CA GLU A 222 -21.24 -21.11 -0.48
C GLU A 222 -22.61 -21.51 0.11
N VAL A 223 -23.69 -21.54 -0.67
CA VAL A 223 -25.03 -21.91 -0.20
C VAL A 223 -25.30 -23.41 -0.36
N ALA A 224 -24.94 -23.99 -1.50
CA ALA A 224 -25.21 -25.39 -1.80
C ALA A 224 -24.08 -26.29 -1.28
N GLY A 225 -24.40 -27.27 -0.42
CA GLY A 225 -23.49 -28.36 -0.05
C GLY A 225 -22.51 -28.10 1.12
N GLN A 226 -22.72 -27.08 1.95
CA GLN A 226 -21.86 -26.76 3.11
C GLN A 226 -22.60 -26.79 4.46
N GLU A 227 -21.85 -26.99 5.56
CA GLU A 227 -22.27 -27.18 6.97
C GLU A 227 -23.08 -26.03 7.62
N VAL A 228 -23.66 -25.10 6.84
CA VAL A 228 -24.52 -24.07 7.40
C VAL A 228 -25.89 -24.68 7.71
N ASN A 229 -26.31 -24.60 8.97
CA ASN A 229 -27.60 -25.12 9.44
C ASN A 229 -28.77 -24.21 8.99
N LEU A 230 -28.89 -23.98 7.68
CA LEU A 230 -29.96 -23.20 7.06
C LEU A 230 -30.34 -23.79 5.70
N ASP A 231 -31.64 -24.00 5.51
CA ASP A 231 -32.19 -24.51 4.26
C ASP A 231 -31.91 -23.53 3.09
N GLU A 232 -31.46 -24.06 1.95
CA GLU A 232 -31.25 -23.32 0.71
C GLU A 232 -32.51 -22.52 0.30
N ALA A 233 -33.70 -23.06 0.55
CA ALA A 233 -34.97 -22.39 0.26
C ALA A 233 -35.12 -21.06 1.04
N VAL A 234 -34.58 -21.00 2.26
CA VAL A 234 -34.59 -19.79 3.10
C VAL A 234 -33.64 -18.74 2.55
N VAL A 235 -32.45 -19.15 2.12
CA VAL A 235 -31.49 -18.24 1.46
C VAL A 235 -32.04 -17.74 0.13
N ARG A 236 -32.76 -18.60 -0.61
CA ARG A 236 -33.46 -18.23 -1.84
C ARG A 236 -34.52 -17.17 -1.59
N GLU A 237 -35.36 -17.34 -0.57
CA GLU A 237 -36.37 -16.37 -0.16
C GLU A 237 -35.72 -15.01 0.18
N ASP A 238 -34.62 -15.02 0.94
CA ASP A 238 -33.85 -13.82 1.26
C ASP A 238 -33.33 -13.12 0.01
N CYS A 239 -32.76 -13.86 -0.93
CA CYS A 239 -32.23 -13.29 -2.17
C CYS A 239 -33.35 -12.73 -3.06
N VAL A 240 -34.49 -13.42 -3.19
CA VAL A 240 -35.66 -12.95 -3.96
C VAL A 240 -36.20 -11.64 -3.37
N ARG A 241 -36.39 -11.60 -2.04
CA ARG A 241 -36.82 -10.39 -1.34
C ARG A 241 -35.80 -9.27 -1.55
N ALA A 242 -34.52 -9.56 -1.33
CA ALA A 242 -33.47 -8.57 -1.31
C ALA A 242 -33.22 -7.92 -2.68
N PHE A 243 -33.19 -8.70 -3.76
CA PHE A 243 -32.85 -8.21 -5.11
C PHE A 243 -34.03 -7.66 -5.91
N ALA A 244 -35.25 -8.10 -5.62
CA ALA A 244 -36.43 -7.66 -6.39
C ALA A 244 -37.64 -7.37 -5.50
N GLY A 245 -37.95 -8.24 -4.54
CA GLY A 245 -39.18 -8.16 -3.76
C GLY A 245 -39.42 -6.79 -3.09
N ARG A 246 -38.37 -6.18 -2.52
CA ARG A 246 -38.47 -4.87 -1.85
C ARG A 246 -38.70 -3.69 -2.80
N VAL A 247 -38.44 -3.86 -4.09
CA VAL A 247 -38.56 -2.80 -5.11
C VAL A 247 -39.73 -2.99 -6.08
N ARG A 248 -40.49 -4.08 -5.96
CA ARG A 248 -41.71 -4.35 -6.76
C ARG A 248 -42.74 -3.22 -6.74
N GLY A 249 -42.81 -2.49 -5.63
CA GLY A 249 -43.74 -1.37 -5.48
C GLY A 249 -43.30 -0.06 -6.16
N VAL A 250 -42.19 -0.02 -6.89
CA VAL A 250 -41.74 1.21 -7.56
C VAL A 250 -42.76 1.67 -8.61
N GLN A 251 -43.09 2.96 -8.60
CA GLN A 251 -44.06 3.58 -9.50
C GLN A 251 -43.45 4.80 -10.18
N GLY A 252 -44.00 5.22 -11.32
CA GLY A 252 -43.58 6.45 -12.00
C GLY A 252 -42.20 6.36 -12.68
N LEU A 253 -41.78 5.15 -13.09
CA LEU A 253 -40.56 4.99 -13.88
C LEU A 253 -40.72 5.62 -15.26
N PRO A 254 -39.71 6.37 -15.74
CA PRO A 254 -39.74 6.93 -17.08
C PRO A 254 -39.55 5.84 -18.15
N GLU A 255 -39.91 6.17 -19.38
CA GLU A 255 -39.78 5.28 -20.54
C GLU A 255 -38.36 4.70 -20.67
N GLY A 256 -38.30 3.39 -20.94
CA GLY A 256 -37.06 2.61 -21.04
C GLY A 256 -36.55 2.05 -19.71
N TYR A 257 -37.09 2.49 -18.57
CA TYR A 257 -36.77 1.94 -17.25
C TYR A 257 -37.90 1.04 -16.75
N ALA A 258 -37.53 -0.12 -16.18
CA ALA A 258 -38.47 -1.08 -15.63
C ALA A 258 -37.80 -1.85 -14.49
N LEU A 259 -38.61 -2.50 -13.66
CA LEU A 259 -38.11 -3.50 -12.73
C LEU A 259 -37.79 -4.79 -13.50
N HIS A 260 -36.55 -5.23 -13.40
CA HIS A 260 -36.10 -6.53 -13.89
C HIS A 260 -35.77 -7.45 -12.71
N GLU A 261 -36.43 -8.60 -12.66
CA GLU A 261 -36.20 -9.61 -11.63
C GLU A 261 -35.21 -10.67 -12.14
N PRO A 262 -33.98 -10.74 -11.59
CA PRO A 262 -33.03 -11.76 -11.99
C PRO A 262 -33.45 -13.14 -11.49
N THR A 263 -33.19 -14.16 -12.31
CA THR A 263 -33.27 -15.56 -11.86
C THR A 263 -32.10 -15.86 -10.91
N ILE A 264 -32.36 -16.62 -9.83
CA ILE A 264 -31.37 -16.86 -8.78
C ILE A 264 -31.00 -18.33 -8.77
N HIS A 265 -29.70 -18.61 -8.84
CA HIS A 265 -29.15 -19.96 -8.80
C HIS A 265 -28.08 -20.06 -7.72
N PHE A 266 -27.97 -21.23 -7.10
CA PHE A 266 -26.87 -21.56 -6.22
C PHE A 266 -25.97 -22.56 -6.90
N THR A 267 -24.68 -22.49 -6.62
CA THR A 267 -23.69 -23.44 -7.15
C THR A 267 -22.96 -24.12 -6.00
N PRO A 268 -22.76 -25.45 -6.06
CA PRO A 268 -21.95 -26.16 -5.07
C PRO A 268 -20.43 -26.01 -5.34
N GLN A 269 -20.04 -25.35 -6.43
CA GLN A 269 -18.64 -25.21 -6.80
C GLN A 269 -17.94 -24.24 -5.83
N PRO A 270 -16.92 -24.70 -5.10
CA PRO A 270 -16.25 -23.88 -4.10
C PRO A 270 -15.39 -22.80 -4.77
N PHE A 271 -15.42 -21.60 -4.20
CA PHE A 271 -14.41 -20.59 -4.49
C PHE A 271 -13.22 -20.81 -3.55
N PRO A 272 -11.98 -21.05 -4.07
CA PRO A 272 -10.84 -21.45 -3.22
C PRO A 272 -10.48 -20.46 -2.10
N ASN A 273 -10.70 -19.16 -2.32
CA ASN A 273 -10.45 -18.12 -1.31
C ASN A 273 -11.73 -17.66 -0.60
N SER A 274 -12.77 -18.49 -0.61
CA SER A 274 -13.97 -18.27 0.20
C SER A 274 -13.65 -18.46 1.69
N ARG A 275 -14.54 -18.00 2.58
CA ARG A 275 -14.27 -18.09 4.01
C ARG A 275 -14.24 -19.55 4.46
N THR A 276 -15.16 -20.36 3.92
CA THR A 276 -15.24 -21.78 4.25
C THR A 276 -14.02 -22.54 3.74
N GLU A 277 -13.64 -22.37 2.47
CA GLU A 277 -12.48 -23.10 1.90
C GLU A 277 -11.17 -22.76 2.60
N VAL A 278 -10.95 -21.48 2.95
CA VAL A 278 -9.77 -21.06 3.71
C VAL A 278 -9.76 -21.66 5.12
N ALA A 279 -10.93 -21.80 5.76
CA ALA A 279 -11.06 -22.46 7.06
C ALA A 279 -10.77 -23.95 6.97
N LEU A 280 -11.30 -24.63 5.94
CA LEU A 280 -11.07 -26.06 5.70
C LEU A 280 -9.60 -26.35 5.39
N ALA A 281 -8.95 -25.50 4.59
CA ALA A 281 -7.53 -25.60 4.30
C ALA A 281 -6.66 -25.33 5.55
N ASN A 282 -7.16 -24.56 6.54
CA ASN A 282 -6.41 -24.18 7.74
C ASN A 282 -7.25 -24.31 9.03
N PRO A 283 -7.63 -25.54 9.47
CA PRO A 283 -8.61 -25.74 10.55
C PRO A 283 -8.23 -25.17 11.92
N ARG A 284 -6.93 -24.91 12.14
CA ARG A 284 -6.39 -24.39 13.40
C ARG A 284 -6.26 -22.86 13.43
N VAL A 285 -6.58 -22.18 12.33
CA VAL A 285 -6.38 -20.74 12.16
C VAL A 285 -7.69 -20.07 11.77
N THR A 286 -8.12 -19.08 12.54
CA THR A 286 -9.30 -18.28 12.18
C THR A 286 -9.04 -17.56 10.85
N PRO A 287 -9.87 -17.78 9.80
CA PRO A 287 -9.68 -17.14 8.50
C PRO A 287 -9.67 -15.61 8.62
N LYS A 288 -8.64 -14.97 8.05
CA LYS A 288 -8.54 -13.52 7.97
C LYS A 288 -9.00 -13.02 6.61
N SER A 289 -9.78 -11.94 6.60
CA SER A 289 -10.22 -11.31 5.35
C SER A 289 -9.05 -10.62 4.67
N SER A 290 -8.97 -10.69 3.35
CA SER A 290 -7.99 -9.90 2.61
C SER A 290 -8.27 -8.40 2.71
N ASN A 291 -7.18 -7.62 2.82
CA ASN A 291 -7.20 -6.17 2.70
C ASN A 291 -7.04 -5.70 1.25
N GLU A 292 -6.68 -6.62 0.35
CA GLU A 292 -6.54 -6.35 -1.07
C GLU A 292 -7.89 -6.52 -1.77
N SER A 293 -8.12 -5.71 -2.79
CA SER A 293 -9.27 -5.85 -3.69
C SER A 293 -8.74 -5.81 -5.11
N LEU A 294 -8.93 -6.91 -5.84
CA LEU A 294 -8.47 -7.04 -7.21
C LEU A 294 -9.59 -6.67 -8.16
N VAL A 295 -9.28 -6.06 -9.30
CA VAL A 295 -10.29 -5.71 -10.31
C VAL A 295 -9.71 -5.76 -11.72
N TRP A 296 -10.44 -6.44 -12.59
CA TRP A 296 -10.09 -6.71 -13.98
C TRP A 296 -11.33 -6.56 -14.87
N HIS A 297 -11.11 -6.19 -16.13
CA HIS A 297 -12.11 -6.23 -17.20
C HIS A 297 -11.50 -6.81 -18.47
N ALA A 298 -12.36 -7.40 -19.31
CA ALA A 298 -11.98 -7.99 -20.57
C ALA A 298 -11.36 -6.98 -21.53
N ASP A 299 -10.57 -7.49 -22.48
CA ASP A 299 -9.96 -6.73 -23.58
C ASP A 299 -9.04 -5.58 -23.12
N SER A 300 -8.78 -5.47 -21.81
CA SER A 300 -7.85 -4.49 -21.26
C SER A 300 -6.42 -4.88 -21.59
N PRO A 301 -5.58 -3.96 -22.10
CA PRO A 301 -4.17 -4.24 -22.35
C PRO A 301 -3.34 -4.27 -21.06
N PHE A 302 -3.98 -4.04 -19.91
CA PHE A 302 -3.32 -3.91 -18.61
C PHE A 302 -3.67 -5.09 -17.71
N PRO A 303 -2.73 -5.52 -16.84
CA PRO A 303 -3.02 -6.54 -15.84
C PRO A 303 -4.11 -6.09 -14.85
N PRO A 304 -4.68 -7.00 -14.05
CA PRO A 304 -5.59 -6.65 -12.96
C PRO A 304 -5.02 -5.56 -12.06
N GLU A 305 -5.86 -4.64 -11.62
CA GLU A 305 -5.49 -3.64 -10.63
C GLU A 305 -5.69 -4.20 -9.22
N ILE A 306 -4.73 -3.95 -8.35
CA ILE A 306 -4.82 -4.33 -6.94
C ILE A 306 -4.97 -3.06 -6.11
N LEU A 307 -5.96 -3.05 -5.23
CA LEU A 307 -6.35 -1.91 -4.43
C LEU A 307 -6.23 -2.22 -2.94
N ILE A 308 -5.72 -1.27 -2.17
CA ILE A 308 -5.68 -1.32 -0.70
C ILE A 308 -6.22 0.01 -0.19
N GLY A 309 -7.28 -0.03 0.63
CA GLY A 309 -7.90 1.18 1.18
C GLY A 309 -8.37 2.17 0.10
N GLY A 310 -8.88 1.64 -1.02
CA GLY A 310 -9.40 2.44 -2.14
C GLY A 310 -8.33 3.13 -3.01
N LEU A 311 -7.04 2.87 -2.78
CA LEU A 311 -5.91 3.34 -3.59
C LEU A 311 -5.23 2.17 -4.32
N ARG A 312 -4.51 2.44 -5.42
CA ARG A 312 -3.67 1.43 -6.08
C ARG A 312 -2.58 0.94 -5.12
N ARG A 313 -2.36 -0.38 -5.07
CA ARG A 313 -1.31 -1.01 -4.26
C ARG A 313 0.07 -0.45 -4.64
N GLY A 314 0.92 -0.22 -3.65
CA GLY A 314 2.28 0.32 -3.83
C GLY A 314 2.35 1.84 -4.00
N VAL A 315 1.20 2.54 -4.06
CA VAL A 315 1.18 4.00 -4.13
C VAL A 315 1.24 4.59 -2.72
N SER A 316 2.37 5.24 -2.41
CA SER A 316 2.51 6.01 -1.17
C SER A 316 1.45 7.15 -1.13
N PRO A 317 0.83 7.44 0.04
CA PRO A 317 -0.15 8.52 0.16
C PRO A 317 0.31 9.88 -0.40
N LYS A 318 1.62 10.17 -0.28
CA LYS A 318 2.22 11.40 -0.83
C LYS A 318 2.20 11.48 -2.35
N HIS A 319 2.07 10.36 -3.04
CA HIS A 319 2.01 10.28 -4.50
C HIS A 319 0.59 10.10 -5.03
N ALA A 320 -0.38 9.81 -4.16
CA ALA A 320 -1.74 9.47 -4.57
C ALA A 320 -2.45 10.60 -5.35
N HIS A 321 -2.01 11.85 -5.18
CA HIS A 321 -2.53 12.99 -5.94
C HIS A 321 -2.11 12.99 -7.42
N LYS A 322 -1.02 12.29 -7.79
CA LYS A 322 -0.51 12.29 -9.17
C LYS A 322 -1.38 11.39 -10.06
N GLU A 323 -1.80 11.91 -11.21
CA GLU A 323 -2.74 11.27 -12.13
C GLU A 323 -2.37 9.83 -12.50
N ARG A 324 -1.10 9.57 -12.81
CA ARG A 324 -0.60 8.22 -13.16
C ARG A 324 -0.87 7.14 -12.10
N PHE A 325 -1.15 7.54 -10.86
CA PHE A 325 -1.40 6.67 -9.73
C PHE A 325 -2.88 6.56 -9.33
N TRP A 326 -3.77 7.28 -10.01
CA TRP A 326 -5.20 7.22 -9.73
C TRP A 326 -5.77 5.83 -10.08
N PRO A 327 -6.66 5.25 -9.23
CA PRO A 327 -7.31 3.99 -9.56
C PRO A 327 -8.08 4.08 -10.88
N ARG A 328 -7.89 3.09 -11.76
CA ARG A 328 -8.47 3.10 -13.13
C ARG A 328 -9.99 2.99 -13.15
N TYR A 329 -10.58 2.61 -12.02
CA TYR A 329 -12.02 2.45 -11.83
C TYR A 329 -12.61 3.55 -10.94
N ALA A 330 -11.83 4.55 -10.54
CA ALA A 330 -12.32 5.70 -9.75
C ALA A 330 -13.31 6.55 -10.57
N LYS A 331 -14.04 7.45 -9.89
CA LYS A 331 -15.05 8.31 -10.54
C LYS A 331 -14.43 9.16 -11.68
N ILE A 332 -13.23 9.71 -11.45
CA ILE A 332 -12.51 10.52 -12.45
C ILE A 332 -12.18 9.74 -13.72
N ALA A 333 -11.66 8.52 -13.59
CA ALA A 333 -11.31 7.69 -14.74
C ALA A 333 -12.53 7.33 -15.60
N LEU A 334 -13.69 7.08 -14.96
CA LEU A 334 -14.95 6.82 -15.66
C LEU A 334 -15.51 8.10 -16.32
N LEU A 335 -15.34 9.27 -15.71
CA LEU A 335 -15.72 10.55 -16.32
C LEU A 335 -14.86 10.86 -17.54
N GLN A 336 -13.53 10.73 -17.42
CA GLN A 336 -12.59 10.93 -18.53
C GLN A 336 -12.88 9.97 -19.70
N LEU A 337 -13.24 8.72 -19.40
CA LEU A 337 -13.64 7.76 -20.43
C LEU A 337 -14.95 8.18 -21.12
N GLN A 338 -15.97 8.58 -20.35
CA GLN A 338 -17.22 9.08 -20.92
C GLN A 338 -16.99 10.30 -21.82
N MET A 339 -16.20 11.28 -21.39
CA MET A 339 -15.93 12.48 -22.20
C MET A 339 -15.28 12.13 -23.53
N ARG A 340 -14.33 11.17 -23.53
CA ARG A 340 -13.73 10.64 -24.75
C ARG A 340 -14.75 9.95 -25.65
N THR A 341 -15.61 9.08 -25.09
CA THR A 341 -16.65 8.40 -25.88
C THR A 341 -17.64 9.40 -26.49
N LEU A 342 -18.05 10.44 -25.77
CA LEU A 342 -18.93 11.48 -26.30
C LEU A 342 -18.27 12.30 -27.41
N ALA A 343 -16.97 12.60 -27.29
CA ALA A 343 -16.22 13.30 -28.31
C ALA A 343 -16.14 12.52 -29.64
N LEU A 344 -16.11 11.18 -29.58
CA LEU A 344 -16.18 10.33 -30.78
C LEU A 344 -17.55 10.41 -31.49
N LEU A 345 -18.62 10.72 -30.76
CA LEU A 345 -19.98 10.77 -31.30
C LEU A 345 -20.37 12.11 -31.89
N THR A 346 -19.93 13.18 -31.23
CA THR A 346 -20.22 14.56 -31.62
C THR A 346 -18.93 15.36 -31.49
N PRO A 347 -18.15 15.53 -32.58
CA PRO A 347 -16.85 16.22 -32.58
C PRO A 347 -16.88 17.73 -32.26
N SER A 348 -17.97 18.27 -31.71
CA SER A 348 -18.10 19.68 -31.34
C SER A 348 -17.33 20.01 -30.06
N ASP A 349 -16.78 21.23 -30.00
CA ASP A 349 -15.92 21.78 -28.94
C ASP A 349 -16.17 21.22 -27.54
N LEU A 350 -15.24 20.38 -27.06
CA LEU A 350 -15.11 20.00 -25.65
C LEU A 350 -14.83 21.22 -24.74
N HIS A 351 -14.66 22.42 -25.31
CA HIS A 351 -14.37 23.70 -24.65
C HIS A 351 -15.63 24.38 -24.06
N GLY A 352 -16.49 23.61 -23.40
CA GLY A 352 -17.56 24.15 -22.55
C GLY A 352 -17.03 24.62 -21.19
N PRO A 353 -17.84 25.33 -20.39
CA PRO A 353 -17.47 25.66 -19.01
C PRO A 353 -17.17 24.37 -18.23
N THR A 354 -16.10 24.41 -17.43
CA THR A 354 -15.63 23.28 -16.63
C THR A 354 -16.71 22.81 -15.63
N LEU A 355 -17.44 21.74 -15.98
CA LEU A 355 -18.49 21.17 -15.14
C LEU A 355 -17.91 20.20 -14.11
N SER A 356 -18.50 20.17 -12.91
CA SER A 356 -18.18 19.15 -11.91
C SER A 356 -18.78 17.78 -12.29
N TYR A 357 -18.19 16.70 -11.78
CA TYR A 357 -18.72 15.34 -11.88
C TYR A 357 -20.18 15.27 -11.41
N HIS A 358 -20.51 15.99 -10.33
CA HIS A 358 -21.89 16.13 -9.88
C HIS A 358 -22.80 16.76 -10.95
N ALA A 359 -22.38 17.87 -11.56
CA ALA A 359 -23.15 18.53 -12.61
C ALA A 359 -23.36 17.62 -13.84
N HIS A 360 -22.34 16.85 -14.26
CA HIS A 360 -22.49 15.86 -15.32
C HIS A 360 -23.52 14.76 -15.00
N LYS A 361 -23.69 14.41 -13.71
CA LYS A 361 -24.69 13.43 -13.28
C LYS A 361 -26.08 14.04 -13.10
N HIS A 362 -26.20 15.35 -12.96
CA HIS A 362 -27.45 16.04 -12.64
C HIS A 362 -27.75 17.18 -13.64
N PRO A 363 -27.79 16.91 -14.95
CA PRO A 363 -28.22 17.92 -15.91
C PRO A 363 -29.73 18.19 -15.79
N SER A 364 -30.16 19.36 -16.23
CA SER A 364 -31.57 19.76 -16.23
C SER A 364 -32.42 19.03 -17.26
N ALA A 365 -31.81 18.49 -18.32
CA ALA A 365 -32.48 17.82 -19.42
C ALA A 365 -31.64 16.67 -20.02
N GLY A 366 -32.23 15.93 -20.95
CA GLY A 366 -31.58 14.82 -21.65
C GLY A 366 -31.63 13.48 -20.92
N LEU A 367 -30.96 12.47 -21.48
CA LEU A 367 -31.06 11.07 -21.04
C LEU A 367 -30.54 10.82 -19.62
N ILE A 368 -29.53 11.58 -19.18
CA ILE A 368 -29.04 11.51 -17.79
C ILE A 368 -30.10 12.05 -16.83
N ALA A 369 -30.83 13.11 -17.19
CA ALA A 369 -31.94 13.63 -16.37
C ALA A 369 -33.09 12.61 -16.29
N VAL A 370 -33.36 11.86 -17.37
CA VAL A 370 -34.31 10.72 -17.35
C VAL A 370 -33.87 9.66 -16.35
N HIS A 371 -32.59 9.29 -16.33
CA HIS A 371 -32.04 8.35 -15.33
C HIS A 371 -32.22 8.86 -13.89
N GLN A 372 -31.99 10.15 -13.65
CA GLN A 372 -32.20 10.73 -12.31
C GLN A 372 -33.67 10.68 -11.89
N ARG A 373 -34.63 10.88 -12.81
CA ARG A 373 -36.06 10.68 -12.51
C ARG A 373 -36.38 9.23 -12.14
N ALA A 374 -35.82 8.25 -12.85
CA ALA A 374 -35.96 6.82 -12.47
C ALA A 374 -35.37 6.56 -11.07
N LYS A 375 -34.22 7.17 -10.77
CA LYS A 375 -33.58 7.09 -9.46
C LYS A 375 -34.41 7.74 -8.37
N ASP A 376 -35.05 8.87 -8.64
CA ASP A 376 -35.94 9.54 -7.69
C ASP A 376 -37.27 8.81 -7.50
N ALA A 377 -37.79 8.12 -8.52
CA ALA A 377 -38.92 7.19 -8.35
C ALA A 377 -38.59 6.04 -7.37
N LEU A 378 -37.35 5.56 -7.39
CA LEU A 378 -36.88 4.49 -6.50
C LEU A 378 -36.52 5.00 -5.09
N MET A 379 -35.72 6.06 -5.02
CA MET A 379 -35.01 6.53 -3.82
C MET A 379 -35.50 7.90 -3.32
N GLY A 380 -36.51 8.49 -3.95
CA GLY A 380 -37.12 9.75 -3.54
C GLY A 380 -38.24 9.54 -2.52
N ALA A 381 -38.90 10.62 -2.13
CA ALA A 381 -40.03 10.55 -1.21
C ALA A 381 -41.14 9.65 -1.77
N GLY A 382 -41.59 8.68 -0.96
CA GLY A 382 -42.61 7.70 -1.37
C GLY A 382 -42.07 6.53 -2.20
N GLY A 383 -40.80 6.56 -2.61
CA GLY A 383 -40.15 5.42 -3.27
C GLY A 383 -39.86 4.28 -2.28
N PRO A 384 -39.79 3.02 -2.76
CA PRO A 384 -39.54 1.87 -1.88
C PRO A 384 -38.18 1.93 -1.19
N PHE A 385 -37.20 2.63 -1.76
CA PHE A 385 -35.88 2.86 -1.18
C PHE A 385 -35.71 4.32 -0.70
N SER A 386 -36.77 4.98 -0.24
CA SER A 386 -36.73 6.35 0.29
C SER A 386 -35.74 6.57 1.44
N GLY A 387 -35.44 5.53 2.22
CA GLY A 387 -34.40 5.56 3.28
C GLY A 387 -32.94 5.47 2.77
N TRP A 388 -32.71 5.55 1.45
CA TRP A 388 -31.37 5.41 0.87
C TRP A 388 -30.47 6.59 1.26
N LEU A 389 -29.36 6.29 1.93
CA LEU A 389 -28.39 7.30 2.34
C LEU A 389 -27.61 7.83 1.12
N ARG A 390 -27.78 9.12 0.81
CA ARG A 390 -27.08 9.82 -0.28
C ARG A 390 -25.89 10.59 0.30
N GLY A 391 -24.72 10.48 -0.33
CA GLY A 391 -23.49 11.15 0.12
C GLY A 391 -23.44 12.68 -0.07
N ALA A 392 -24.58 13.36 -0.23
CA ALA A 392 -24.70 14.83 -0.38
C ALA A 392 -23.70 15.50 -1.36
N GLY A 393 -23.29 14.82 -2.42
CA GLY A 393 -22.31 15.33 -3.39
C GLY A 393 -20.84 15.28 -2.94
N ARG A 394 -20.54 14.73 -1.75
CA ARG A 394 -19.18 14.51 -1.25
C ARG A 394 -18.37 13.65 -2.24
N GLY A 395 -17.18 14.12 -2.59
CA GLY A 395 -16.32 13.47 -3.58
C GLY A 395 -16.90 13.46 -4.99
N GLU A 396 -17.67 14.49 -5.37
CA GLU A 396 -18.17 14.75 -6.74
C GLU A 396 -17.89 16.18 -7.24
N GLY A 397 -17.17 17.00 -6.46
CA GLY A 397 -16.85 18.40 -6.80
C GLY A 397 -15.57 18.57 -7.62
N PHE A 398 -15.33 17.74 -8.63
CA PHE A 398 -14.14 17.82 -9.49
C PHE A 398 -14.50 17.75 -10.98
N ASP A 399 -13.67 18.31 -11.86
CA ASP A 399 -13.87 18.29 -13.33
C ASP A 399 -13.27 17.06 -14.03
N CYS A 400 -13.31 17.01 -15.36
CA CYS A 400 -12.72 15.91 -16.14
C CYS A 400 -11.18 15.84 -16.08
N GLU A 401 -10.50 16.88 -15.59
CA GLU A 401 -9.05 16.90 -15.32
C GLU A 401 -8.75 16.57 -13.84
N GLY A 402 -9.77 16.34 -13.02
CA GLY A 402 -9.63 16.06 -11.59
C GLY A 402 -9.40 17.32 -10.74
N ARG A 403 -9.53 18.52 -11.31
CA ARG A 403 -9.41 19.79 -10.60
C ARG A 403 -10.67 20.06 -9.78
N ALA A 404 -10.47 20.66 -8.62
CA ALA A 404 -11.53 21.13 -7.75
C ALA A 404 -12.44 22.15 -8.48
N VAL A 405 -13.76 21.92 -8.47
CA VAL A 405 -14.75 22.89 -8.96
C VAL A 405 -15.77 23.17 -7.87
N LEU A 406 -15.98 24.45 -7.58
CA LEU A 406 -17.02 24.90 -6.65
C LEU A 406 -18.39 24.49 -7.21
N SER A 407 -18.96 23.44 -6.63
CA SER A 407 -20.33 23.03 -6.92
C SER A 407 -21.31 23.97 -6.19
N PRO A 408 -22.40 24.42 -6.83
CA PRO A 408 -23.49 25.14 -6.13
C PRO A 408 -24.06 24.36 -4.94
N ALA A 409 -23.92 23.03 -4.90
CA ALA A 409 -24.39 22.19 -3.80
C ALA A 409 -23.58 22.37 -2.49
N VAL A 410 -22.37 22.93 -2.54
CA VAL A 410 -21.54 23.17 -1.34
C VAL A 410 -21.99 24.43 -0.58
N ALA A 411 -22.71 25.34 -1.24
CA ALA A 411 -23.20 26.57 -0.60
C ALA A 411 -24.34 26.33 0.41
N HIS A 412 -25.15 25.27 0.24
CA HIS A 412 -26.28 24.99 1.15
C HIS A 412 -25.90 24.17 2.39
N GLY A 413 -24.78 23.44 2.38
CA GLY A 413 -24.30 22.70 3.55
C GLY A 413 -23.46 23.54 4.52
N ALA A 414 -22.78 24.57 4.02
CA ALA A 414 -21.92 25.45 4.81
C ALA A 414 -22.68 26.49 5.66
N LEU A 415 -23.96 26.73 5.37
CA LEU A 415 -24.81 27.68 6.10
C LEU A 415 -25.61 27.06 7.26
N SER A 416 -25.52 25.74 7.49
CA SER A 416 -26.29 25.00 8.52
C SER A 416 -25.48 24.65 9.79
N LEU A 417 -24.15 24.77 9.75
CA LEU A 417 -23.26 24.46 10.89
C LEU A 417 -22.73 25.69 11.64
N ALA A 418 -23.30 26.86 11.37
CA ALA A 418 -23.13 28.06 12.19
C ALA A 418 -24.39 28.29 13.06
N ALA A 419 -24.86 27.25 13.74
CA ALA A 419 -25.80 27.42 14.85
C ALA A 419 -24.99 27.76 16.11
N THR A 420 -24.97 29.05 16.43
CA THR A 420 -24.78 29.66 17.75
C THR A 420 -24.45 28.70 18.89
N THR A 421 -23.17 28.62 19.27
CA THR A 421 -22.77 28.27 20.65
C THR A 421 -22.31 29.55 21.33
N THR A 422 -23.24 30.27 21.94
CA THR A 422 -22.97 31.34 22.90
C THR A 422 -22.43 30.72 24.19
N TYR A 423 -21.22 31.08 24.59
CA TYR A 423 -20.74 30.87 25.96
C TYR A 423 -21.07 32.12 26.77
N ASP A 424 -21.90 31.96 27.80
CA ASP A 424 -22.11 32.98 28.82
C ASP A 424 -20.91 33.01 29.77
N TYR A 425 -20.22 34.15 29.84
CA TYR A 425 -19.35 34.49 30.97
C TYR A 425 -19.86 35.78 31.59
N THR A 426 -20.22 35.71 32.86
CA THR A 426 -20.62 36.87 33.67
C THR A 426 -19.39 37.37 34.43
N ILE A 427 -18.87 38.55 34.07
CA ILE A 427 -18.02 39.34 34.97
C ILE A 427 -18.48 40.81 34.88
N ALA A 428 -18.89 41.33 36.04
CA ALA A 428 -19.11 42.75 36.35
C ALA A 428 -20.06 43.54 35.41
N GLY A 429 -21.36 43.23 35.54
CA GLY A 429 -22.53 44.05 35.21
C GLY A 429 -22.35 45.40 34.50
N THR A 430 -22.32 45.39 33.16
CA THR A 430 -22.91 46.42 32.29
C THR A 430 -23.07 45.88 30.86
N LEU A 431 -24.26 46.06 30.27
CA LEU A 431 -24.60 45.69 28.90
C LEU A 431 -24.29 46.87 27.97
N GLU A 432 -23.25 46.75 27.12
CA GLU A 432 -23.11 47.60 25.93
C GLU A 432 -22.95 46.74 24.67
N ARG A 433 -23.83 46.99 23.68
CA ARG A 433 -23.77 46.43 22.33
C ARG A 433 -22.84 47.30 21.48
N MET A 434 -21.74 46.73 20.97
CA MET A 434 -21.02 47.31 19.83
C MET A 434 -20.98 46.29 18.68
N SER A 435 -21.71 46.62 17.62
CA SER A 435 -21.60 46.01 16.30
C SER A 435 -20.42 46.64 15.55
N CYS A 436 -19.42 45.86 15.16
CA CYS A 436 -18.40 46.31 14.22
C CYS A 436 -18.45 45.46 12.94
N ALA A 437 -18.86 46.10 11.85
CA ALA A 437 -18.74 45.59 10.49
C ALA A 437 -17.27 45.61 10.06
N VAL A 438 -16.83 44.59 9.31
CA VAL A 438 -15.55 44.63 8.59
C VAL A 438 -15.85 44.59 7.10
N GLU A 439 -15.72 45.76 6.46
CA GLU A 439 -15.73 45.94 5.02
C GLU A 439 -14.41 45.44 4.39
N PHE A 440 -14.49 44.67 3.31
CA PHE A 440 -13.35 44.32 2.47
C PHE A 440 -13.02 45.48 1.52
N HIS A 441 -11.85 46.10 1.71
CA HIS A 441 -11.32 47.12 0.81
C HIS A 441 -10.85 46.53 -0.53
N ARG A 442 -11.40 47.08 -1.62
CA ARG A 442 -10.90 46.95 -3.00
C ARG A 442 -9.60 47.74 -3.17
N ARG A 443 -8.58 47.13 -3.80
CA ARG A 443 -7.55 47.86 -4.57
C ARG A 443 -7.25 47.12 -5.88
N SER A 444 -7.23 47.90 -6.95
CA SER A 444 -6.84 47.64 -8.35
C SER A 444 -6.35 49.00 -8.90
N PRO A 445 -5.70 49.18 -10.07
CA PRO A 445 -4.95 48.29 -10.98
C PRO A 445 -3.54 48.85 -11.34
N VAL A 446 -2.72 48.13 -12.13
CA VAL A 446 -1.94 48.76 -13.23
C VAL A 446 -1.88 47.83 -14.45
N THR A 447 -2.34 48.35 -15.58
CA THR A 447 -2.29 47.80 -16.94
C THR A 447 -1.09 48.40 -17.68
N ARG A 448 -0.38 47.61 -18.50
CA ARG A 448 0.30 48.15 -19.69
C ARG A 448 0.27 47.15 -20.84
N VAL A 449 -0.36 47.59 -21.91
CA VAL A 449 -0.60 46.93 -23.21
C VAL A 449 0.52 47.33 -24.17
N LEU A 450 1.02 46.40 -24.99
CA LEU A 450 1.38 46.66 -26.40
C LEU A 450 1.18 45.36 -27.22
N GLY A 451 0.33 45.43 -28.26
CA GLY A 451 0.16 44.40 -29.32
C GLY A 451 1.34 44.39 -30.30
N LYS A 452 1.41 43.58 -31.36
CA LYS A 452 0.47 42.74 -32.13
C LYS A 452 1.34 41.75 -32.98
N PRO A 453 0.77 40.85 -33.81
CA PRO A 453 1.27 39.50 -34.14
C PRO A 453 2.22 39.47 -35.33
N PHE A 454 2.93 38.36 -35.61
CA PHE A 454 3.19 37.88 -36.99
C PHE A 454 3.69 36.42 -37.03
N SER A 455 3.57 35.88 -38.23
CA SER A 455 3.49 34.51 -38.74
C SER A 455 4.78 33.68 -38.78
N CYS A 456 4.57 32.37 -38.98
CA CYS A 456 5.54 31.38 -39.47
C CYS A 456 6.30 31.87 -40.72
N PRO A 457 7.56 31.43 -40.91
CA PRO A 457 7.92 30.88 -42.22
C PRO A 457 8.80 29.62 -42.19
N ASN A 458 8.84 29.01 -43.37
CA ASN A 458 9.43 27.74 -43.79
C ASN A 458 10.96 27.64 -43.75
N ILE A 459 11.37 26.37 -43.85
CA ILE A 459 12.55 25.74 -44.48
C ILE A 459 13.39 26.61 -45.45
N SER A 460 14.68 26.26 -45.47
CA SER A 460 15.78 26.55 -46.41
C SER A 460 16.46 27.92 -46.31
N GLU A 461 17.71 27.94 -45.85
CA GLU A 461 18.88 28.20 -46.71
C GLU A 461 20.23 28.17 -45.95
N LEU A 462 21.17 27.40 -46.54
CA LEU A 462 22.61 27.67 -46.65
C LEU A 462 23.59 27.36 -45.48
N GLY A 463 24.35 26.27 -45.65
CA GLY A 463 25.74 26.12 -45.16
C GLY A 463 26.74 26.94 -46.01
N PRO A 464 28.04 26.58 -46.16
CA PRO A 464 28.76 25.38 -45.69
C PRO A 464 30.18 25.62 -45.07
N ASP A 465 30.74 24.53 -44.51
CA ASP A 465 32.16 24.14 -44.30
C ASP A 465 33.13 25.05 -43.46
N LEU A 466 34.14 24.56 -42.72
CA LEU A 466 35.01 23.40 -42.91
C LEU A 466 35.82 23.08 -41.60
N LEU A 467 35.79 21.81 -41.18
CA LEU A 467 36.80 20.96 -40.50
C LEU A 467 37.56 21.42 -39.23
N ALA A 468 37.55 20.60 -38.16
CA ALA A 468 38.52 19.51 -37.97
C ALA A 468 38.34 18.68 -36.66
N ASP A 469 38.51 17.38 -36.86
CA ASP A 469 39.01 16.32 -35.96
C ASP A 469 38.05 15.39 -35.18
N ARG A 470 38.42 14.11 -35.25
CA ARG A 470 37.67 12.85 -35.17
C ARG A 470 38.11 12.02 -33.96
N SER A 471 37.21 11.17 -33.46
CA SER A 471 37.44 9.71 -33.20
C SER A 471 36.23 9.15 -32.43
N THR A 472 35.18 8.70 -33.12
CA THR A 472 34.86 7.31 -33.56
C THR A 472 34.41 6.36 -32.46
N TRP A 473 33.10 6.12 -32.42
CA TRP A 473 32.46 4.83 -32.11
C TRP A 473 31.52 4.51 -33.26
N ASP A 474 31.72 3.38 -33.94
CA ASP A 474 30.78 2.76 -34.87
C ASP A 474 30.75 1.26 -34.57
N LEU A 475 29.54 0.71 -34.40
CA LEU A 475 29.24 -0.73 -34.39
C LEU A 475 28.33 -1.03 -35.59
N PRO A 476 28.60 -2.08 -36.39
CA PRO A 476 27.79 -2.39 -37.56
C PRO A 476 26.64 -3.36 -37.25
N VAL A 477 25.52 -3.09 -37.91
CA VAL A 477 24.37 -3.98 -38.14
C VAL A 477 24.69 -4.89 -39.34
N ALA A 478 24.31 -6.17 -39.27
CA ALA A 478 24.13 -7.02 -40.47
C ALA A 478 22.75 -7.70 -40.43
N ARG A 479 22.04 -7.58 -41.57
CA ARG A 479 20.73 -8.15 -41.93
C ARG A 479 20.80 -9.65 -42.19
N LEU A 480 19.68 -10.35 -42.05
CA LEU A 480 19.23 -11.40 -42.97
C LEU A 480 17.69 -11.45 -42.98
N LEU A 481 17.12 -11.29 -44.18
CA LEU A 481 15.72 -11.61 -44.51
C LEU A 481 15.75 -12.92 -45.31
N ASP A 482 14.76 -13.77 -45.10
CA ASP A 482 14.32 -14.84 -46.01
C ASP A 482 12.79 -14.94 -45.95
N HIS A 483 12.22 -15.25 -47.11
CA HIS A 483 10.82 -15.26 -47.47
C HIS A 483 10.26 -16.69 -47.48
N THR A 484 9.23 -16.99 -46.68
CA THR A 484 8.12 -17.88 -47.08
C THR A 484 6.98 -17.76 -46.06
N GLY A 485 5.83 -17.25 -46.49
CA GLY A 485 4.64 -17.19 -45.66
C GLY A 485 4.00 -18.57 -45.49
N THR A 486 3.79 -19.01 -44.24
CA THR A 486 2.66 -19.87 -43.85
C THR A 486 2.51 -19.92 -42.32
N VAL A 487 1.26 -19.87 -41.85
CA VAL A 487 0.85 -20.12 -40.45
C VAL A 487 0.78 -21.63 -40.21
N LYS A 488 1.31 -22.15 -39.09
CA LYS A 488 0.76 -23.31 -38.38
C LYS A 488 1.08 -23.30 -36.88
N TYR A 489 0.01 -23.34 -36.08
CA TYR A 489 -0.03 -23.91 -34.74
C TYR A 489 0.26 -25.42 -34.81
N GLN A 490 1.07 -25.97 -33.89
CA GLN A 490 0.72 -27.20 -33.19
C GLN A 490 1.60 -27.48 -31.98
N GLU A 491 0.92 -27.76 -30.87
CA GLU A 491 1.40 -28.45 -29.67
C GLU A 491 2.12 -29.76 -30.02
N LEU A 492 3.03 -30.20 -29.14
CA LEU A 492 2.86 -31.44 -28.35
C LEU A 492 4.22 -31.91 -27.80
N THR A 493 4.26 -32.04 -26.47
CA THR A 493 4.75 -33.19 -25.69
C THR A 493 6.11 -33.82 -26.03
N GLY A 494 6.83 -34.15 -24.96
CA GLY A 494 7.35 -35.51 -24.84
C GLY A 494 8.82 -35.63 -24.51
N TYR A 495 9.07 -36.11 -23.29
CA TYR A 495 10.22 -36.87 -22.83
C TYR A 495 10.91 -37.74 -23.90
N GLY A 496 12.24 -37.83 -23.82
CA GLY A 496 12.98 -39.00 -24.34
C GLY A 496 14.37 -38.66 -24.86
N GLY A 497 15.40 -38.92 -24.04
CA GLY A 497 16.79 -38.68 -24.40
C GLY A 497 17.36 -39.63 -25.45
N ARG A 498 18.45 -39.20 -26.09
CA ARG A 498 19.65 -40.03 -26.32
C ARG A 498 20.84 -39.16 -26.70
N GLN A 499 21.97 -39.55 -26.11
CA GLN A 499 23.30 -39.00 -26.26
C GLN A 499 23.79 -38.96 -27.72
N SER A 500 24.51 -37.90 -28.08
CA SER A 500 25.76 -38.05 -28.83
C SER A 500 26.74 -36.94 -28.44
N THR A 501 27.98 -37.35 -28.33
CA THR A 501 29.10 -36.73 -27.63
C THR A 501 29.87 -35.74 -28.50
N PHE A 502 30.25 -34.59 -27.95
CA PHE A 502 31.53 -33.96 -28.28
C PHE A 502 32.23 -33.53 -26.99
N ARG A 503 33.30 -34.26 -26.66
CA ARG A 503 34.27 -33.90 -25.62
C ARG A 503 34.99 -32.62 -26.04
N HIS A 504 35.01 -31.63 -25.17
CA HIS A 504 36.10 -30.66 -25.08
C HIS A 504 36.51 -30.51 -23.62
N SER A 505 37.77 -30.88 -23.38
CA SER A 505 38.69 -30.55 -22.30
C SER A 505 38.15 -30.23 -20.90
N TYR A 506 38.55 -31.07 -19.95
CA TYR A 506 38.51 -30.79 -18.52
C TYR A 506 39.35 -29.55 -18.20
N CYS A 507 38.68 -28.45 -17.86
CA CYS A 507 39.08 -27.64 -16.71
C CYS A 507 38.02 -27.89 -15.64
N THR A 508 38.37 -28.69 -14.64
CA THR A 508 37.56 -28.90 -13.42
C THR A 508 37.43 -27.58 -12.67
N ASN A 509 36.43 -26.76 -13.00
CA ASN A 509 35.81 -25.92 -11.99
C ASN A 509 34.81 -26.84 -11.27
N MET A 510 35.22 -27.40 -10.13
CA MET A 510 34.25 -27.84 -9.13
C MET A 510 33.30 -26.66 -8.93
N SER A 511 32.02 -26.80 -9.29
CA SER A 511 31.03 -25.83 -8.86
C SER A 511 31.00 -25.95 -7.33
N ILE A 512 31.61 -24.99 -6.65
CA ILE A 512 31.49 -24.86 -5.20
C ILE A 512 29.99 -24.67 -4.97
N ASP A 513 29.34 -25.66 -4.34
CA ASP A 513 27.94 -25.54 -3.94
C ASP A 513 27.88 -24.47 -2.85
N LYS A 514 27.56 -23.24 -3.26
CA LYS A 514 27.63 -22.07 -2.39
C LYS A 514 26.50 -22.09 -1.37
N LYS A 515 26.82 -21.76 -0.12
CA LYS A 515 25.83 -21.55 0.94
C LYS A 515 25.02 -20.30 0.65
N LEU A 516 23.75 -20.45 0.33
CA LEU A 516 22.86 -19.32 0.06
C LEU A 516 22.48 -18.60 1.37
N ILE A 517 22.84 -17.32 1.49
CA ILE A 517 22.51 -16.45 2.62
C ILE A 517 21.44 -15.45 2.21
N LEU A 518 20.31 -15.48 2.92
CA LEU A 518 19.28 -14.45 2.81
C LEU A 518 19.65 -13.24 3.66
N VAL A 519 19.58 -12.05 3.10
CA VAL A 519 19.86 -10.78 3.78
C VAL A 519 18.58 -9.95 3.84
N ILE A 520 17.98 -9.86 5.04
CA ILE A 520 16.85 -8.98 5.33
C ILE A 520 17.40 -7.63 5.79
N GLY A 521 16.96 -6.55 5.14
CA GLY A 521 17.58 -5.22 5.31
C GLY A 521 18.77 -4.96 4.37
N ALA A 522 18.85 -5.71 3.26
CA ALA A 522 19.97 -5.71 2.32
C ALA A 522 20.36 -4.33 1.74
N THR A 523 19.39 -3.45 1.49
CA THR A 523 19.63 -2.11 0.90
C THR A 523 19.84 -1.00 1.93
N GLY A 524 19.86 -1.36 3.23
CA GLY A 524 20.15 -0.48 4.36
C GLY A 524 21.64 -0.32 4.64
N MET A 525 21.98 0.53 5.62
CA MET A 525 23.38 0.87 5.96
C MET A 525 24.23 -0.36 6.32
N GLN A 526 23.73 -1.23 7.22
CA GLN A 526 24.42 -2.48 7.56
C GLN A 526 24.40 -3.49 6.40
N GLY A 527 23.23 -3.68 5.76
CA GLY A 527 23.03 -4.75 4.79
C GLY A 527 24.00 -4.70 3.61
N ILE A 528 24.32 -3.51 3.11
CA ILE A 528 25.27 -3.34 2.00
C ILE A 528 26.66 -3.85 2.40
N HIS A 529 27.17 -3.45 3.57
CA HIS A 529 28.49 -3.85 4.05
C HIS A 529 28.54 -5.33 4.46
N VAL A 530 27.44 -5.87 4.98
CA VAL A 530 27.30 -7.32 5.23
C VAL A 530 27.40 -8.10 3.91
N ILE A 531 26.75 -7.62 2.84
CA ILE A 531 26.86 -8.24 1.51
C ILE A 531 28.29 -8.12 0.99
N ASP A 532 28.97 -6.99 1.19
CA ASP A 532 30.38 -6.82 0.80
C ASP A 532 31.28 -7.87 1.46
N SER A 533 31.16 -8.05 2.78
CA SER A 533 31.94 -9.03 3.53
C SER A 533 31.57 -10.49 3.20
N LEU A 534 30.29 -10.77 2.93
CA LEU A 534 29.86 -12.11 2.52
C LEU A 534 30.30 -12.46 1.09
N LEU A 535 30.44 -11.48 0.19
CA LEU A 535 30.95 -11.72 -1.17
C LEU A 535 32.47 -11.71 -1.26
N ALA A 536 33.17 -11.11 -0.28
CA ALA A 536 34.62 -11.04 -0.26
C ALA A 536 35.28 -12.43 -0.25
N PRO A 537 36.42 -12.61 -0.95
CA PRO A 537 37.25 -13.81 -0.83
C PRO A 537 37.60 -14.12 0.62
N SER A 538 37.79 -15.40 0.93
CA SER A 538 38.30 -15.83 2.22
C SER A 538 39.74 -15.36 2.44
N GLU A 539 40.23 -15.38 3.68
CA GLU A 539 41.58 -14.89 4.00
C GLU A 539 42.71 -15.63 3.25
N ASP A 540 42.50 -16.90 2.91
CA ASP A 540 43.42 -17.72 2.13
C ASP A 540 43.39 -17.43 0.61
N GLY A 541 42.58 -16.44 0.19
CA GLY A 541 42.38 -16.05 -1.21
C GLY A 541 41.38 -16.91 -1.97
N SER A 542 40.76 -17.91 -1.34
CA SER A 542 39.72 -18.73 -1.98
C SER A 542 38.44 -17.92 -2.23
N PRO A 543 37.65 -18.25 -3.28
CA PRO A 543 36.37 -17.60 -3.52
C PRO A 543 35.43 -17.72 -2.32
N SER A 544 34.58 -16.71 -2.11
CA SER A 544 33.58 -16.79 -1.05
C SER A 544 32.73 -18.06 -1.15
N PRO A 545 32.52 -18.79 -0.03
CA PRO A 545 31.64 -19.95 0.02
C PRO A 545 30.16 -19.55 -0.01
N TYR A 546 29.84 -18.25 -0.03
CA TYR A 546 28.48 -17.74 0.05
C TYR A 546 27.94 -17.25 -1.30
N ALA A 547 26.64 -17.48 -1.49
CA ALA A 547 25.79 -16.80 -2.47
C ALA A 547 24.77 -15.96 -1.70
N ILE A 548 24.28 -14.87 -2.29
CA ILE A 548 23.45 -13.90 -1.58
C ILE A 548 22.09 -13.76 -2.24
N ARG A 549 21.05 -13.84 -1.41
CA ARG A 549 19.71 -13.39 -1.75
C ARG A 549 19.36 -12.16 -0.92
N ALA A 550 19.02 -11.06 -1.56
CA ALA A 550 18.64 -9.81 -0.93
C ALA A 550 17.12 -9.65 -0.93
N LEU A 551 16.50 -9.56 0.26
CA LEU A 551 15.09 -9.19 0.37
C LEU A 551 14.96 -7.67 0.20
N THR A 552 14.18 -7.24 -0.81
CA THR A 552 13.90 -5.82 -1.05
C THR A 552 12.43 -5.62 -1.40
N ARG A 553 11.84 -4.50 -0.98
CA ARG A 553 10.46 -4.15 -1.36
C ARG A 553 10.34 -3.78 -2.84
N ASP A 554 11.44 -3.31 -3.42
CA ASP A 554 11.54 -2.89 -4.81
C ASP A 554 12.87 -3.40 -5.41
N PRO A 555 12.83 -4.49 -6.21
CA PRO A 555 14.01 -5.04 -6.88
C PRO A 555 14.51 -4.17 -8.03
N LEU A 556 13.75 -3.15 -8.45
CA LEU A 556 14.13 -2.20 -9.51
C LEU A 556 14.70 -0.89 -8.95
N SER A 557 14.81 -0.77 -7.63
CA SER A 557 15.46 0.41 -7.03
C SER A 557 16.94 0.45 -7.38
N GLU A 558 17.51 1.65 -7.52
CA GLU A 558 18.93 1.85 -7.87
C GLU A 558 19.87 1.07 -6.94
N ARG A 559 19.54 1.01 -5.63
CA ARG A 559 20.29 0.22 -4.64
C ARG A 559 20.23 -1.28 -4.92
N ALA A 560 19.04 -1.81 -5.27
CA ALA A 560 18.87 -3.23 -5.59
C ALA A 560 19.56 -3.59 -6.91
N GLU A 561 19.45 -2.74 -7.94
CA GLU A 561 20.16 -2.95 -9.21
C GLU A 561 21.69 -3.00 -9.04
N ARG A 562 22.26 -2.14 -8.16
CA ARG A 562 23.68 -2.20 -7.82
C ARG A 562 24.09 -3.51 -7.15
N LEU A 563 23.22 -4.09 -6.31
CA LEU A 563 23.46 -5.40 -5.72
C LEU A 563 23.37 -6.50 -6.79
N SER A 564 22.34 -6.46 -7.65
CA SER A 564 22.18 -7.43 -8.74
C SER A 564 23.38 -7.47 -9.69
N LYS A 565 23.95 -6.31 -10.03
CA LYS A 565 25.19 -6.21 -10.85
C LYS A 565 26.40 -6.89 -10.22
N ARG A 566 26.37 -7.16 -8.91
CA ARG A 566 27.43 -7.84 -8.16
C ARG A 566 27.14 -9.33 -7.94
N GLY A 567 26.13 -9.87 -8.61
CA GLY A 567 25.75 -11.28 -8.52
C GLY A 567 24.84 -11.62 -7.34
N VAL A 568 24.18 -10.62 -6.75
CA VAL A 568 23.19 -10.80 -5.68
C VAL A 568 21.80 -11.07 -6.27
N GLU A 569 21.12 -12.10 -5.81
CA GLU A 569 19.73 -12.38 -6.18
C GLU A 569 18.79 -11.44 -5.40
N CYS A 570 18.26 -10.41 -6.06
CA CYS A 570 17.28 -9.52 -5.42
C CYS A 570 15.86 -10.09 -5.57
N VAL A 571 15.22 -10.43 -4.45
CA VAL A 571 13.84 -10.92 -4.41
C VAL A 571 12.91 -9.88 -3.83
N GLN A 572 11.72 -9.75 -4.42
CA GLN A 572 10.71 -8.83 -3.94
C GLN A 572 10.04 -9.38 -2.68
N GLY A 573 9.99 -8.61 -1.60
CA GLY A 573 9.21 -8.96 -0.41
C GLY A 573 9.27 -7.93 0.71
N SER A 574 8.52 -8.20 1.77
CA SER A 574 8.42 -7.34 2.96
C SER A 574 8.40 -8.18 4.22
N ILE A 575 8.99 -7.68 5.31
CA ILE A 575 8.94 -8.34 6.63
C ILE A 575 7.52 -8.45 7.20
N GLU A 576 6.57 -7.69 6.65
CA GLU A 576 5.16 -7.72 7.02
C GLU A 576 4.32 -8.70 6.16
N ASP A 577 4.91 -9.25 5.09
CA ASP A 577 4.27 -10.19 4.18
C ASP A 577 4.87 -11.58 4.35
N SER A 578 4.15 -12.44 5.07
CA SER A 578 4.58 -13.80 5.39
C SER A 578 4.79 -14.70 4.18
N ASP A 579 4.07 -14.50 3.07
CA ASP A 579 4.22 -15.34 1.88
C ASP A 579 5.49 -14.93 1.12
N SER A 580 5.72 -13.62 0.98
CA SER A 580 6.97 -13.11 0.39
C SER A 580 8.21 -13.51 1.20
N LEU A 581 8.11 -13.52 2.53
CA LEU A 581 9.17 -14.00 3.41
C LEU A 581 9.41 -15.50 3.20
N GLN A 582 8.36 -16.32 3.23
CA GLN A 582 8.52 -17.77 3.00
C GLN A 582 9.18 -18.07 1.65
N ALA A 583 8.79 -17.39 0.58
CA ALA A 583 9.42 -17.51 -0.72
C ALA A 583 10.91 -17.11 -0.68
N ALA A 584 11.24 -16.01 0.00
CA ALA A 584 12.63 -15.58 0.15
C ALA A 584 13.50 -16.58 0.92
N PHE A 585 12.91 -17.31 1.87
CA PHE A 585 13.57 -18.36 2.65
C PHE A 585 13.76 -19.70 1.89
N GLU A 586 13.23 -19.86 0.68
CA GLU A 586 13.32 -21.12 -0.04
C GLU A 586 14.77 -21.48 -0.41
N GLY A 587 15.25 -22.65 0.04
CA GLY A 587 16.59 -23.16 -0.28
C GLY A 587 17.76 -22.44 0.42
N VAL A 588 17.49 -21.51 1.34
CA VAL A 588 18.55 -20.75 2.01
C VAL A 588 19.25 -21.61 3.07
N TYR A 589 20.58 -21.48 3.17
CA TYR A 589 21.41 -22.08 4.21
C TYR A 589 21.45 -21.22 5.47
N GLY A 590 21.46 -19.89 5.33
CA GLY A 590 21.52 -18.97 6.45
C GLY A 590 20.72 -17.71 6.20
N VAL A 591 20.43 -16.97 7.26
CA VAL A 591 19.77 -15.66 7.16
C VAL A 591 20.44 -14.65 8.08
N PHE A 592 20.67 -13.44 7.56
CA PHE A 592 20.97 -12.26 8.34
C PHE A 592 19.70 -11.39 8.44
N VAL A 593 19.28 -11.08 9.65
CA VAL A 593 18.05 -10.33 9.92
C VAL A 593 18.36 -8.98 10.56
N ASN A 594 18.09 -7.92 9.83
CA ASN A 594 18.11 -6.54 10.35
C ASN A 594 16.78 -5.84 10.05
N THR A 595 16.10 -5.39 11.10
CA THR A 595 14.81 -4.71 11.04
C THR A 595 14.92 -3.24 11.50
N ASP A 596 14.03 -2.39 10.97
CA ASP A 596 14.06 -0.94 11.25
C ASP A 596 12.89 -0.49 12.14
N THR A 597 13.17 -0.37 13.44
CA THR A 597 12.24 0.18 14.44
C THR A 597 11.76 1.59 14.10
N SER A 598 12.61 2.40 13.44
CA SER A 598 12.30 3.80 13.08
C SER A 598 11.24 3.89 11.97
N THR A 599 10.93 2.77 11.31
CA THR A 599 9.83 2.69 10.37
C THR A 599 8.57 2.16 11.05
N ILE A 600 8.66 1.00 11.70
CA ILE A 600 7.46 0.22 12.12
C ILE A 600 7.11 0.32 13.62
N GLY A 601 8.00 0.86 14.44
CA GLY A 601 7.84 0.96 15.90
C GLY A 601 8.15 -0.34 16.65
N GLU A 602 8.35 -0.22 17.97
CA GLU A 602 8.78 -1.30 18.86
C GLU A 602 7.92 -2.58 18.75
N GLN A 603 6.60 -2.45 18.94
CA GLN A 603 5.70 -3.62 19.02
C GLN A 603 5.66 -4.42 17.72
N ARG A 604 5.62 -3.71 16.57
CA ARG A 604 5.57 -4.35 15.26
C ARG A 604 6.89 -5.03 14.94
N GLU A 605 8.01 -4.42 15.33
CA GLU A 605 9.33 -5.02 15.12
C GLU A 605 9.52 -6.31 15.93
N ILE A 606 9.10 -6.35 17.20
CA ILE A 606 9.13 -7.57 18.01
C ILE A 606 8.32 -8.68 17.30
N TYR A 607 7.08 -8.37 16.90
CA TYR A 607 6.22 -9.32 16.19
C TYR A 607 6.85 -9.80 14.87
N ALA A 608 7.39 -8.89 14.07
CA ALA A 608 8.01 -9.23 12.80
C ALA A 608 9.21 -10.16 12.99
N ASN A 609 10.08 -9.88 13.97
CA ASN A 609 11.25 -10.72 14.26
C ASN A 609 10.87 -12.11 14.75
N MET A 610 9.86 -12.24 15.62
CA MET A 610 9.29 -13.54 16.01
C MET A 610 8.80 -14.31 14.79
N ARG A 611 8.06 -13.64 13.89
CA ARG A 611 7.53 -14.27 12.69
C ARG A 611 8.64 -14.73 11.73
N ILE A 612 9.68 -13.92 11.55
CA ILE A 612 10.84 -14.27 10.72
C ILE A 612 11.55 -15.50 11.32
N PHE A 613 11.70 -15.59 12.64
CA PHE A 613 12.29 -16.77 13.28
C PHE A 613 11.42 -18.03 13.14
N GLU A 614 10.09 -17.91 13.27
CA GLU A 614 9.19 -19.04 13.03
C GLU A 614 9.32 -19.61 11.61
N ILE A 615 9.38 -18.73 10.60
CA ILE A 615 9.61 -19.11 9.20
C ILE A 615 10.99 -19.76 9.06
N ALA A 616 12.02 -19.15 9.65
CA ALA A 616 13.37 -19.71 9.70
C ALA A 616 13.38 -21.15 10.27
N LYS A 617 12.63 -21.40 11.34
CA LYS A 617 12.52 -22.72 11.96
C LYS A 617 11.77 -23.74 11.08
N GLN A 618 10.84 -23.28 10.24
CA GLN A 618 10.11 -24.11 9.28
C GLN A 618 10.95 -24.46 8.04
N THR A 619 11.94 -23.63 7.72
CA THR A 619 12.83 -23.82 6.56
C THR A 619 13.86 -24.92 6.82
N LYS A 620 13.63 -26.10 6.22
CA LYS A 620 14.46 -27.30 6.42
C LYS A 620 15.93 -27.15 5.97
N THR A 621 16.23 -26.24 5.05
CA THR A 621 17.59 -26.02 4.53
C THR A 621 18.40 -25.04 5.39
N LEU A 622 17.74 -24.27 6.24
CA LEU A 622 18.37 -23.22 7.03
C LEU A 622 19.10 -23.85 8.24
N ARG A 623 20.36 -23.44 8.44
CA ARG A 623 21.28 -23.94 9.47
C ARG A 623 21.67 -22.85 10.46
N HIS A 624 21.74 -21.60 10.02
CA HIS A 624 22.17 -20.50 10.88
C HIS A 624 21.33 -19.23 10.71
N TYR A 625 20.80 -18.74 11.84
CA TYR A 625 20.04 -17.50 11.94
C TYR A 625 20.87 -16.45 12.67
N VAL A 626 21.29 -15.39 11.96
CA VAL A 626 22.09 -14.30 12.53
C VAL A 626 21.22 -13.06 12.66
N PHE A 627 21.00 -12.62 13.90
CA PHE A 627 20.19 -11.44 14.21
C PHE A 627 21.06 -10.21 14.48
N SER A 628 20.76 -9.10 13.80
CA SER A 628 21.32 -7.78 14.14
C SER A 628 20.60 -7.22 15.36
N GLY A 629 21.24 -7.37 16.51
CA GLY A 629 20.70 -7.01 17.82
C GLY A 629 21.17 -5.65 18.32
N LEU A 630 20.56 -5.24 19.43
CA LEU A 630 21.02 -4.17 20.32
C LEU A 630 20.78 -4.66 21.76
N GLY A 631 21.48 -4.05 22.72
CA GLY A 631 21.30 -4.38 24.13
C GLY A 631 19.87 -4.12 24.61
N TYR A 632 19.38 -4.93 25.55
CA TYR A 632 18.07 -4.69 26.16
C TYR A 632 18.18 -3.55 27.19
N ALA A 633 18.17 -2.30 26.69
CA ALA A 633 18.44 -1.08 27.45
C ALA A 633 17.71 -0.98 28.79
N LEU A 634 16.39 -1.23 28.82
CA LEU A 634 15.61 -1.19 30.06
C LEU A 634 16.12 -2.21 31.09
N LYS A 635 16.46 -3.43 30.65
CA LYS A 635 17.00 -4.47 31.53
C LYS A 635 18.43 -4.16 31.98
N LEU A 636 19.28 -3.65 31.09
CA LEU A 636 20.64 -3.24 31.41
C LEU A 636 20.66 -2.09 32.44
N GLY A 637 19.75 -1.14 32.31
CA GLY A 637 19.57 -0.04 33.27
C GLY A 637 18.76 -0.41 34.52
N GLY A 638 18.69 -1.70 34.89
CA GLY A 638 18.02 -2.15 36.13
C GLY A 638 16.51 -1.91 36.15
N TYR A 639 15.85 -1.92 34.99
CA TYR A 639 14.43 -1.59 34.81
C TYR A 639 14.04 -0.17 35.20
N ASN A 640 15.01 0.76 35.21
CA ASN A 640 14.74 2.17 35.41
C ASN A 640 13.89 2.73 34.24
N PRO A 641 12.72 3.35 34.52
CA PRO A 641 11.86 3.95 33.49
C PRO A 641 12.55 4.96 32.57
N GLU A 642 13.65 5.58 33.00
CA GLU A 642 14.43 6.50 32.16
C GLU A 642 14.93 5.87 30.84
N TYR A 643 15.13 4.55 30.82
CA TYR A 643 15.61 3.81 29.64
C TYR A 643 14.48 3.08 28.89
N ASN A 644 13.22 3.27 29.29
CA ASN A 644 12.08 2.57 28.69
C ASN A 644 11.79 3.02 27.25
N LYS A 645 12.03 4.29 26.95
CA LYS A 645 11.68 4.90 25.66
C LYS A 645 12.67 4.60 24.54
N VAL A 646 13.76 3.87 24.80
CA VAL A 646 14.74 3.46 23.78
C VAL A 646 14.18 2.34 22.92
N GLU A 647 13.16 2.63 22.11
CA GLU A 647 12.34 1.62 21.41
C GLU A 647 13.20 0.67 20.57
N HIS A 648 14.20 1.19 19.88
CA HIS A 648 15.07 0.41 19.00
C HIS A 648 16.02 -0.54 19.75
N PHE A 649 16.51 -0.17 20.94
CA PHE A 649 17.25 -1.08 21.82
C PHE A 649 16.31 -2.09 22.47
N ASN A 650 15.20 -1.62 23.02
CA ASN A 650 14.30 -2.44 23.81
C ASN A 650 13.53 -3.45 22.94
N SER A 651 13.18 -3.10 21.70
CA SER A 651 12.61 -4.04 20.73
C SER A 651 13.56 -5.20 20.43
N LYS A 652 14.77 -4.88 19.94
CA LYS A 652 15.79 -5.87 19.57
C LYS A 652 16.27 -6.67 20.76
N GLY A 653 16.46 -6.04 21.92
CA GLY A 653 16.87 -6.68 23.15
C GLY A 653 15.82 -7.65 23.72
N ARG A 654 14.52 -7.29 23.67
CA ARG A 654 13.44 -8.21 24.05
C ARG A 654 13.38 -9.42 23.14
N PHE A 655 13.49 -9.21 21.84
CA PHE A 655 13.52 -10.31 20.89
C PHE A 655 14.76 -11.19 21.08
N ALA A 656 15.94 -10.61 21.30
CA ALA A 656 17.17 -11.37 21.58
C ALA A 656 17.05 -12.21 22.86
N ASP A 657 16.46 -11.69 23.94
CA ASP A 657 16.21 -12.47 25.16
C ASP A 657 15.17 -13.58 24.95
N TRP A 658 14.14 -13.34 24.12
CA TRP A 658 13.22 -14.40 23.71
C TRP A 658 13.90 -15.47 22.84
N LEU A 659 14.80 -15.05 21.95
CA LEU A 659 15.57 -15.94 21.07
C LEU A 659 16.51 -16.83 21.89
N LYS A 660 17.09 -16.31 22.98
CA LYS A 660 17.89 -17.09 23.95
C LYS A 660 17.14 -18.25 24.60
N ALA A 661 15.81 -18.18 24.67
CA ALA A 661 14.98 -19.28 25.16
C ALA A 661 14.76 -20.39 24.12
N GLN A 662 15.17 -20.19 22.86
CA GLN A 662 14.99 -21.16 21.78
C GLN A 662 16.18 -22.13 21.71
N PRO A 663 15.95 -23.43 21.43
CA PRO A 663 17.04 -24.36 21.20
C PRO A 663 17.94 -23.91 20.03
N SER A 664 19.25 -23.93 20.26
CA SER A 664 20.27 -23.70 19.23
C SER A 664 21.12 -24.95 19.09
N VAL A 665 21.07 -25.60 17.94
CA VAL A 665 21.76 -26.88 17.72
C VAL A 665 22.64 -26.78 16.48
N VAL A 666 23.91 -27.15 16.64
CA VAL A 666 24.92 -27.12 15.57
C VAL A 666 25.08 -28.51 14.97
N ASP A 667 24.17 -28.87 14.08
CA ASP A 667 24.29 -30.04 13.21
C ASP A 667 23.71 -29.75 11.81
N ASP A 668 23.69 -30.76 10.94
CA ASP A 668 23.22 -30.66 9.55
C ASP A 668 21.71 -30.81 9.38
N THR A 669 20.95 -30.85 10.46
CA THR A 669 19.49 -31.07 10.48
C THR A 669 18.72 -29.98 11.21
N ALA A 670 19.38 -29.25 12.11
CA ALA A 670 18.76 -28.29 13.00
C ALA A 670 19.27 -26.86 12.81
N LEU A 671 18.41 -25.92 13.23
CA LEU A 671 18.72 -24.50 13.27
C LEU A 671 19.56 -24.15 14.50
N SER A 672 20.61 -23.36 14.27
CA SER A 672 21.33 -22.59 15.29
C SER A 672 21.09 -21.10 15.09
N TRP A 673 21.18 -20.31 16.15
CA TRP A 673 21.03 -18.86 16.07
C TRP A 673 22.19 -18.15 16.78
N SER A 674 22.47 -16.92 16.36
CA SER A 674 23.45 -16.02 16.96
C SER A 674 22.90 -14.59 16.95
N VAL A 675 23.25 -13.80 17.96
CA VAL A 675 22.93 -12.37 18.02
C VAL A 675 24.22 -11.58 17.91
N VAL A 676 24.24 -10.56 17.04
CA VAL A 676 25.36 -9.61 16.95
C VAL A 676 24.82 -8.25 17.34
N ASN A 677 25.18 -7.81 18.55
CA ASN A 677 24.78 -6.53 19.10
C ASN A 677 25.71 -5.43 18.62
N THR A 678 25.17 -4.45 17.92
CA THR A 678 25.95 -3.32 17.38
C THR A 678 25.91 -2.11 18.32
N CYS A 679 26.43 -0.97 17.86
CA CYS A 679 26.43 0.31 18.57
C CYS A 679 26.34 1.48 17.57
N LEU A 680 26.71 2.69 17.99
CA LEU A 680 26.69 3.88 17.13
C LEU A 680 27.63 3.66 15.93
N TYR A 681 27.19 4.01 14.73
CA TYR A 681 28.03 3.87 13.54
C TYR A 681 28.96 5.07 13.42
N MET A 682 30.22 4.85 13.05
CA MET A 682 31.16 5.95 12.79
C MET A 682 30.66 6.88 11.66
N GLU A 683 29.91 6.32 10.70
CA GLU A 683 29.24 7.04 9.64
C GLU A 683 28.25 8.09 10.14
N MET A 684 27.72 7.92 11.37
CA MET A 684 26.84 8.90 12.02
C MET A 684 27.56 10.22 12.35
N LEU A 685 28.89 10.29 12.30
CA LEU A 685 29.66 11.54 12.38
C LEU A 685 29.37 12.52 11.23
N ASN A 686 28.80 12.02 10.13
CA ASN A 686 28.31 12.85 9.02
C ASN A 686 26.86 13.32 9.23
N TYR A 687 26.26 13.05 10.40
CA TYR A 687 24.89 13.38 10.74
C TYR A 687 24.80 14.24 12.00
N PHE A 688 23.69 14.97 12.12
CA PHE A 688 23.48 16.03 13.11
C PHE A 688 23.41 15.59 14.58
N LEU A 689 23.41 14.28 14.89
CA LEU A 689 23.35 13.82 16.28
C LEU A 689 24.73 13.50 16.88
N LEU A 690 25.76 13.30 16.04
CA LEU A 690 27.12 12.97 16.50
C LEU A 690 28.18 13.95 16.00
N GLY A 691 28.03 14.50 14.79
CA GLY A 691 29.01 15.40 14.20
C GLY A 691 28.91 16.85 14.71
N PRO A 692 29.79 17.75 14.24
CA PRO A 692 29.74 19.15 14.63
C PRO A 692 28.48 19.82 14.07
N LEU A 693 27.88 20.72 14.85
CA LEU A 693 26.71 21.48 14.42
C LEU A 693 27.06 22.88 13.91
N ASN A 694 28.15 23.46 14.41
CA ASN A 694 28.57 24.80 14.04
C ASN A 694 30.06 24.85 13.70
N GLU A 695 30.42 25.80 12.84
CA GLU A 695 31.79 26.27 12.65
C GLU A 695 31.82 27.76 13.03
N ARG A 696 32.59 28.09 14.05
CA ARG A 696 32.71 29.48 14.53
C ARG A 696 33.46 30.33 13.51
N ALA A 697 33.31 31.65 13.63
CA ALA A 697 34.01 32.60 12.77
C ALA A 697 35.56 32.49 12.81
N ASP A 698 36.13 31.89 13.86
CA ASP A 698 37.56 31.61 13.99
C ASP A 698 38.00 30.25 13.40
N GLY A 699 37.08 29.52 12.75
CA GLY A 699 37.31 28.20 12.17
C GLY A 699 37.16 27.04 13.16
N THR A 700 36.76 27.30 14.41
CA THR A 700 36.57 26.24 15.42
C THR A 700 35.28 25.46 15.20
N TYR A 701 35.39 24.15 14.99
CA TYR A 701 34.25 23.24 14.92
C TYR A 701 33.67 22.96 16.31
N VAL A 702 32.34 23.05 16.45
CA VAL A 702 31.64 22.85 17.71
C VAL A 702 30.86 21.54 17.68
N PHE A 703 31.24 20.62 18.57
CA PHE A 703 30.57 19.34 18.78
C PHE A 703 29.70 19.41 20.04
N PRO A 704 28.42 19.79 19.95
CA PRO A 704 27.52 19.76 21.09
C PRO A 704 27.08 18.34 21.44
N SER A 705 27.08 18.00 22.73
CA SER A 705 26.64 16.67 23.18
C SER A 705 26.02 16.69 24.58
N PRO A 706 24.97 15.87 24.82
CA PRO A 706 24.38 15.66 26.13
C PRO A 706 25.04 14.55 26.94
N VAL A 707 26.05 13.85 26.39
CA VAL A 707 26.67 12.66 26.99
C VAL A 707 27.60 12.99 28.15
N GLN A 708 28.03 14.25 28.28
CA GLN A 708 28.93 14.70 29.34
C GLN A 708 30.24 13.89 29.35
N ASP A 709 30.56 13.23 30.46
CA ASP A 709 31.78 12.43 30.66
C ASP A 709 31.63 10.95 30.31
N GLY A 710 30.44 10.54 29.86
CA GLY A 710 30.18 9.14 29.48
C GLY A 710 30.90 8.72 28.20
N HIS A 711 30.95 7.40 27.99
CA HIS A 711 31.61 6.78 26.85
C HIS A 711 30.60 6.33 25.80
N VAL A 712 30.95 6.52 24.53
CA VAL A 712 30.21 5.98 23.39
C VAL A 712 30.98 4.86 22.72
N ALA A 713 30.26 3.79 22.40
CA ALA A 713 30.76 2.72 21.54
C ALA A 713 30.51 3.10 20.07
N LEU A 714 31.57 3.24 19.28
CA LEU A 714 31.52 3.55 17.85
C LEU A 714 32.02 2.36 17.04
N ILE A 715 31.39 2.04 15.91
CA ILE A 715 31.82 0.98 14.99
C ILE A 715 31.65 1.39 13.54
N ALA A 716 32.59 1.04 12.66
CA ALA A 716 32.42 1.23 11.23
C ALA A 716 31.48 0.17 10.64
N LEU A 717 30.66 0.53 9.63
CA LEU A 717 29.75 -0.43 9.00
C LEU A 717 30.49 -1.62 8.36
N ARG A 718 31.73 -1.41 7.89
CA ARG A 718 32.58 -2.49 7.35
C ARG A 718 32.94 -3.54 8.41
N ASP A 719 33.12 -3.14 9.67
CA ASP A 719 33.47 -4.06 10.75
C ASP A 719 32.25 -4.82 11.25
N ILE A 720 31.05 -4.22 11.16
CA ILE A 720 29.79 -4.98 11.30
C ILE A 720 29.75 -6.08 10.23
N GLY A 721 30.06 -5.76 8.97
CA GLY A 721 30.17 -6.75 7.89
C GLY A 721 31.12 -7.90 8.23
N PHE A 722 32.31 -7.58 8.77
CA PHE A 722 33.27 -8.57 9.26
C PHE A 722 32.67 -9.49 10.32
N PHE A 723 32.08 -8.94 11.40
CA PHE A 723 31.54 -9.77 12.48
C PHE A 723 30.35 -10.63 12.05
N ILE A 724 29.51 -10.16 11.12
CA ILE A 724 28.44 -10.98 10.54
C ILE A 724 29.02 -12.13 9.71
N ARG A 725 30.04 -11.87 8.88
CA ARG A 725 30.75 -12.91 8.13
C ARG A 725 31.41 -13.93 9.06
N TYR A 726 32.15 -13.46 10.06
CA TYR A 726 32.76 -14.28 11.10
C TYR A 726 31.72 -15.18 11.78
N THR A 727 30.53 -14.66 12.08
CA THR A 727 29.45 -15.46 12.68
C THR A 727 29.00 -16.63 11.77
N PHE A 728 28.93 -16.43 10.46
CA PHE A 728 28.61 -17.51 9.52
C PHE A 728 29.76 -18.50 9.31
N ASP A 729 31.01 -18.03 9.31
CA ASP A 729 32.21 -18.87 9.18
C ASP A 729 32.42 -19.72 10.44
N HIS A 730 32.15 -19.15 11.62
CA HIS A 730 32.36 -19.74 12.95
C HIS A 730 31.03 -20.13 13.62
N ARG A 731 30.10 -20.75 12.86
CA ARG A 731 28.76 -21.16 13.33
C ARG A 731 28.81 -21.93 14.66
N ALA A 732 29.77 -22.85 14.81
CA ALA A 732 29.87 -23.70 15.99
C ALA A 732 30.23 -22.90 17.26
N GLU A 733 31.12 -21.94 17.12
CA GLU A 733 31.61 -21.08 18.22
C GLU A 733 30.58 -20.02 18.61
N THR A 734 29.84 -19.50 17.62
CA THR A 734 28.92 -18.37 17.82
C THR A 734 27.48 -18.78 18.11
N SER A 735 27.12 -20.04 17.92
CA SER A 735 25.77 -20.55 18.21
C SER A 735 25.38 -20.29 19.68
N ALA A 736 24.15 -19.81 19.87
CA ALA A 736 23.58 -19.37 21.13
C ALA A 736 24.32 -18.22 21.83
N GLN A 737 25.25 -17.55 21.14
CA GLN A 737 26.00 -16.43 21.69
C GLN A 737 25.38 -15.08 21.31
N THR A 738 25.69 -14.08 22.13
CA THR A 738 25.50 -12.66 21.82
C THR A 738 26.87 -12.02 21.72
N LEU A 739 27.21 -11.53 20.53
CA LEU A 739 28.47 -10.87 20.23
C LEU A 739 28.25 -9.36 20.35
N ASP A 740 28.68 -8.76 21.45
CA ASP A 740 28.62 -7.32 21.68
C ASP A 740 29.84 -6.63 21.04
N ILE A 741 29.65 -6.04 19.85
CA ILE A 741 30.74 -5.51 19.02
C ILE A 741 30.82 -3.98 19.09
N ALA A 742 32.03 -3.45 18.92
CA ALA A 742 32.36 -2.04 18.76
C ALA A 742 33.73 -1.90 18.08
N GLY A 743 33.99 -0.80 17.39
CA GLY A 743 35.32 -0.44 16.88
C GLY A 743 36.17 0.27 17.94
N GLU A 744 35.54 1.15 18.71
CA GLU A 744 36.19 1.95 19.73
C GLU A 744 35.19 2.35 20.83
N MET A 745 35.67 2.40 22.08
CA MET A 745 34.98 3.06 23.20
C MET A 745 35.70 4.38 23.46
N THR A 746 35.01 5.50 23.38
CA THR A 746 35.64 6.83 23.51
C THR A 746 34.71 7.84 24.17
N THR A 747 35.29 8.83 24.84
CA THR A 747 34.56 10.02 25.30
C THR A 747 34.38 11.03 24.17
N TRP A 748 33.47 12.00 24.35
CA TRP A 748 33.31 13.07 23.35
C TRP A 748 34.54 13.99 23.25
N ASP A 749 35.26 14.20 24.37
CA ASP A 749 36.49 15.00 24.39
C ASP A 749 37.60 14.32 23.57
N GLU A 750 37.74 13.00 23.69
CA GLU A 750 38.68 12.21 22.89
C GLU A 750 38.30 12.16 21.41
N LEU A 751 37.01 12.02 21.10
CA LEU A 751 36.50 12.11 19.72
C LEU A 751 36.87 13.45 19.07
N VAL A 752 36.65 14.56 19.77
CA VAL A 752 36.99 15.92 19.30
C VAL A 752 38.50 16.09 19.17
N LYS A 753 39.28 15.58 20.13
CA LYS A 753 40.75 15.60 20.06
C LYS A 753 41.26 14.81 18.85
N THR A 754 40.66 13.66 18.56
CA THR A 754 40.97 12.85 17.38
C THR A 754 40.62 13.59 16.10
N PHE A 755 39.47 14.26 16.04
CA PHE A 755 39.12 15.14 14.93
C PHE A 755 40.20 16.19 14.67
N THR A 756 40.58 16.99 15.69
CA THR A 756 41.63 18.01 15.54
C THR A 756 42.97 17.42 15.12
N LYS A 757 43.35 16.24 15.65
CA LYS A 757 44.57 15.53 15.26
C LYS A 757 44.56 15.11 13.79
N VAL A 758 43.42 14.65 13.27
CA VAL A 758 43.31 14.11 11.91
C VAL A 758 43.15 15.24 10.88
N THR A 759 42.30 16.21 11.15
CA THR A 759 41.93 17.27 10.20
C THR A 759 42.84 18.49 10.28
N GLY A 760 43.53 18.68 11.41
CA GLY A 760 44.26 19.92 11.72
C GLY A 760 43.34 21.10 12.08
N GLN A 761 42.02 20.90 12.11
CA GLN A 761 41.05 21.96 12.41
C GLN A 761 40.84 22.09 13.92
N PRO A 762 40.79 23.32 14.47
CA PRO A 762 40.44 23.51 15.87
C PRO A 762 39.00 23.03 16.10
N ALA A 763 38.78 22.33 17.21
CA ALA A 763 37.45 21.86 17.57
C ALA A 763 37.26 21.82 19.08
N VAL A 764 36.01 21.94 19.53
CA VAL A 764 35.63 21.92 20.94
C VAL A 764 34.41 21.04 21.17
N HIS A 765 34.45 20.27 22.25
CA HIS A 765 33.26 19.63 22.80
C HIS A 765 32.45 20.67 23.59
N LYS A 766 31.23 20.93 23.14
CA LYS A 766 30.27 21.79 23.86
C LYS A 766 29.33 20.91 24.68
N ARG A 767 29.64 20.79 25.97
CA ARG A 767 28.77 20.08 26.93
C ARG A 767 27.45 20.82 27.08
N GLN A 768 26.35 20.11 26.89
CA GLN A 768 24.98 20.64 27.03
C GLN A 768 24.16 19.69 27.89
N THR A 769 23.23 20.23 28.66
CA THR A 769 22.13 19.42 29.20
C THR A 769 21.24 18.93 28.05
N PHE A 770 20.42 17.90 28.28
CA PHE A 770 19.45 17.44 27.26
C PHE A 770 18.52 18.56 26.79
N ASP A 771 18.07 19.43 27.69
CA ASP A 771 17.20 20.54 27.34
C ASP A 771 17.91 21.60 26.50
N GLU A 772 19.18 21.89 26.76
CA GLU A 772 19.99 22.77 25.91
C GLU A 772 20.29 22.15 24.56
N TRP A 773 20.64 20.87 24.53
CA TRP A 773 20.94 20.15 23.30
C TRP A 773 19.73 20.07 22.37
N TRP A 774 18.53 19.84 22.92
CA TRP A 774 17.30 19.79 22.14
C TRP A 774 16.88 21.13 21.52
N LYS A 775 17.39 22.28 22.02
CA LYS A 775 17.17 23.57 21.37
C LYS A 775 17.84 23.68 20.01
N ASN A 776 18.88 22.89 19.74
CA ASN A 776 19.58 22.90 18.45
C ASN A 776 18.76 22.24 17.33
N TYR A 777 17.59 21.66 17.62
CA TYR A 777 16.82 20.84 16.69
C TYR A 777 15.35 21.28 16.61
N THR A 778 14.74 21.02 15.46
CA THR A 778 13.32 21.27 15.19
C THR A 778 12.58 19.97 14.88
N ASN A 779 11.25 19.96 15.01
CA ASN A 779 10.39 18.79 14.75
C ASN A 779 10.67 17.54 15.62
N ILE A 780 11.28 17.72 16.79
CA ILE A 780 11.70 16.63 17.68
C ILE A 780 10.54 15.92 18.39
N ASP A 781 9.37 16.56 18.50
CA ASP A 781 8.16 15.98 19.10
C ASP A 781 7.33 15.15 18.09
N ASN A 782 7.85 14.91 16.89
CA ASN A 782 7.24 13.97 15.96
C ASN A 782 7.48 12.52 16.43
N PRO A 783 6.59 11.57 16.11
CA PRO A 783 6.80 10.15 16.39
C PRO A 783 8.16 9.66 15.87
N MET A 784 8.83 8.81 16.66
CA MET A 784 10.07 8.16 16.22
C MET A 784 9.83 7.26 15.01
N ALA A 785 8.74 6.48 15.03
CA ALA A 785 8.38 5.60 13.94
C ALA A 785 7.62 6.37 12.85
N THR A 786 8.13 6.35 11.61
CA THR A 786 7.58 7.15 10.50
C THR A 786 6.16 6.75 10.07
N GLU A 787 5.69 5.57 10.47
CA GLU A 787 4.32 5.10 10.22
C GLU A 787 3.28 5.56 11.25
N PHE A 788 3.71 6.18 12.35
CA PHE A 788 2.83 6.73 13.38
C PHE A 788 2.52 8.21 13.13
N VAL A 789 1.45 8.70 13.77
CA VAL A 789 0.91 10.05 13.54
C VAL A 789 1.12 10.90 14.79
N LYS A 790 1.57 12.14 14.62
CA LYS A 790 1.75 13.07 15.74
C LYS A 790 0.47 13.17 16.59
N GLY A 791 0.62 12.94 17.90
CA GLY A 791 -0.48 13.01 18.87
C GLY A 791 -1.24 11.70 19.10
N ASP A 792 -0.82 10.57 18.52
CA ASP A 792 -1.42 9.25 18.76
C ASP A 792 -0.92 8.55 20.05
N GLY A 793 -0.04 9.21 20.82
CA GLY A 793 0.56 8.68 22.05
C GLY A 793 1.81 7.82 21.84
N SER A 794 2.30 7.70 20.60
CA SER A 794 3.58 7.03 20.28
C SER A 794 4.78 7.79 20.84
N THR A 795 5.89 7.07 21.07
CA THR A 795 7.15 7.66 21.53
C THR A 795 7.69 8.64 20.49
N THR A 796 7.97 9.86 20.93
CA THR A 796 8.55 10.90 20.08
C THR A 796 10.03 10.64 19.82
N PHE A 797 10.56 11.25 18.75
CA PHE A 797 11.99 11.23 18.46
C PHE A 797 12.80 11.78 19.64
N LYS A 798 12.35 12.89 20.24
CA LYS A 798 12.95 13.49 21.43
C LYS A 798 13.03 12.49 22.59
N GLU A 799 11.93 11.83 22.94
CA GLU A 799 11.88 10.88 24.05
C GLU A 799 12.81 9.68 23.83
N ASN A 800 12.76 9.07 22.63
CA ASN A 800 13.60 7.93 22.30
C ASN A 800 15.09 8.29 22.33
N MET A 801 15.48 9.37 21.66
CA MET A 801 16.89 9.76 21.59
C MET A 801 17.41 10.31 22.92
N THR A 802 16.57 10.94 23.74
CA THR A 802 16.95 11.32 25.11
C THR A 802 17.33 10.08 25.92
N ALA A 803 16.44 9.09 25.94
CA ALA A 803 16.70 7.85 26.67
C ALA A 803 17.91 7.09 26.09
N PHE A 804 18.11 7.13 24.77
CA PHE A 804 19.25 6.51 24.09
C PHE A 804 20.58 7.15 24.51
N PHE A 805 20.68 8.48 24.47
CA PHE A 805 21.92 9.17 24.86
C PHE A 805 22.18 9.12 26.36
N LYS A 806 21.14 8.92 27.20
CA LYS A 806 21.34 8.60 28.62
C LYS A 806 22.09 7.28 28.83
N LEU A 807 21.90 6.27 27.97
CA LEU A 807 22.64 5.00 28.07
C LEU A 807 24.14 5.21 27.99
N TRP A 808 24.59 6.13 27.14
CA TRP A 808 26.00 6.48 26.98
C TRP A 808 26.48 7.42 28.08
N ARG A 809 25.67 8.41 28.46
CA ARG A 809 25.99 9.33 29.59
C ARG A 809 26.24 8.56 30.89
N ASP A 810 25.45 7.51 31.11
CA ASP A 810 25.44 6.73 32.35
C ASP A 810 26.31 5.45 32.25
N ASP A 811 27.08 5.27 31.16
CA ASP A 811 27.93 4.08 30.90
C ASP A 811 27.19 2.73 31.07
N ILE A 812 25.91 2.68 30.68
CA ILE A 812 25.07 1.47 30.77
C ILE A 812 25.49 0.41 29.74
N VAL A 813 25.99 0.86 28.59
CA VAL A 813 26.41 -0.01 27.48
C VAL A 813 27.93 -0.05 27.42
N VAL A 814 28.50 -1.18 27.85
CA VAL A 814 29.94 -1.45 27.81
C VAL A 814 30.28 -2.54 26.79
N ARG A 815 31.55 -2.59 26.38
CA ARG A 815 32.05 -3.51 25.35
C ARG A 815 33.40 -4.08 25.78
N ASP A 816 33.56 -5.39 25.59
CA ASP A 816 34.84 -6.07 25.82
C ASP A 816 35.76 -5.85 24.61
N MET A 817 36.50 -4.75 24.65
CA MET A 817 37.41 -4.37 23.55
C MET A 817 38.59 -5.32 23.40
N GLU A 818 38.99 -6.06 24.44
CA GLU A 818 40.08 -7.04 24.36
C GLU A 818 39.62 -8.25 23.54
N TRP A 819 38.43 -8.78 23.88
CA TRP A 819 37.81 -9.87 23.11
C TRP A 819 37.56 -9.47 21.66
N ILE A 820 36.95 -8.30 21.41
CA ILE A 820 36.67 -7.82 20.04
C ILE A 820 37.96 -7.77 19.20
N LYS A 821 39.04 -7.20 19.75
CA LYS A 821 40.34 -7.09 19.04
C LYS A 821 41.02 -8.45 18.85
N SER A 822 40.77 -9.41 19.74
CA SER A 822 41.27 -10.78 19.56
C SER A 822 40.63 -11.47 18.35
N ILE A 823 39.36 -11.16 18.05
CA ILE A 823 38.62 -11.70 16.90
C ILE A 823 38.88 -10.90 15.62
N HIS A 824 38.97 -9.57 15.70
CA HIS A 824 39.26 -8.68 14.58
C HIS A 824 40.48 -7.81 14.87
N PRO A 825 41.71 -8.30 14.64
CA PRO A 825 42.92 -7.52 14.91
C PRO A 825 43.07 -6.27 14.02
N LYS A 826 42.30 -6.18 12.93
CA LYS A 826 42.27 -5.04 11.99
C LYS A 826 41.04 -4.14 12.21
N LEU A 827 40.45 -4.20 13.40
CA LEU A 827 39.31 -3.37 13.81
C LEU A 827 39.63 -1.90 13.60
N GLN A 828 38.73 -1.18 12.92
CA GLN A 828 38.95 0.23 12.62
C GLN A 828 38.74 1.10 13.86
N SER A 829 39.74 1.92 14.17
CA SER A 829 39.61 3.04 15.11
C SER A 829 38.93 4.26 14.48
N VAL A 830 38.42 5.17 15.31
CA VAL A 830 37.85 6.45 14.88
C VAL A 830 38.89 7.28 14.11
N GLU A 831 40.15 7.27 14.54
CA GLU A 831 41.23 7.96 13.83
C GLU A 831 41.43 7.41 12.41
N GLU A 832 41.51 6.09 12.28
CA GLU A 832 41.65 5.44 10.97
C GLU A 832 40.43 5.69 10.09
N TYR A 833 39.23 5.65 10.66
CA TYR A 833 37.99 6.01 9.97
C TYR A 833 38.03 7.43 9.41
N MET A 834 38.36 8.42 10.24
CA MET A 834 38.42 9.81 9.78
C MET A 834 39.48 10.02 8.69
N ARG A 835 40.65 9.36 8.81
CA ARG A 835 41.71 9.42 7.79
C ARG A 835 41.28 8.79 6.48
N GLU A 836 40.67 7.61 6.54
CA GLU A 836 40.28 6.84 5.35
C GLU A 836 39.13 7.50 4.59
N THR A 837 38.12 7.99 5.32
CA THR A 837 36.96 8.67 4.72
C THR A 837 37.23 10.13 4.36
N LYS A 838 38.43 10.64 4.70
CA LYS A 838 38.79 12.06 4.59
C LYS A 838 37.76 12.96 5.28
N TYR A 839 37.32 12.52 6.46
CA TYR A 839 36.33 13.24 7.25
C TYR A 839 36.85 14.65 7.57
N ASN A 840 36.05 15.65 7.25
CA ASN A 840 36.40 17.07 7.38
C ASN A 840 35.41 17.83 8.29
N GLY A 841 34.44 17.16 8.91
CA GLY A 841 33.41 17.80 9.73
C GLY A 841 32.22 18.36 8.94
N SER A 842 32.09 18.08 7.64
CA SER A 842 31.00 18.56 6.78
C SER A 842 29.65 17.88 7.05
N VAL A 843 29.06 18.14 8.22
CA VAL A 843 27.66 17.80 8.50
C VAL A 843 26.72 18.83 7.86
N VAL A 844 27.16 20.09 7.80
CA VAL A 844 26.35 21.27 7.42
C VAL A 844 26.04 21.33 5.92
N ASP A 845 26.98 20.97 5.04
CA ASP A 845 26.80 21.12 3.58
C ASP A 845 25.88 20.05 2.97
N SER A 846 25.92 18.82 3.49
CA SER A 846 24.99 17.75 3.07
C SER A 846 23.52 18.16 3.27
N PHE A 847 23.23 19.06 4.22
CA PHE A 847 21.88 19.52 4.53
C PHE A 847 21.42 20.72 3.69
N ARG A 848 22.36 21.55 3.19
CA ARG A 848 22.04 22.60 2.20
C ARG A 848 21.47 21.98 0.92
N GLU A 849 21.87 20.74 0.58
CA GLU A 849 21.34 19.96 -0.54
C GLU A 849 20.06 19.15 -0.18
N VAL A 850 19.89 18.69 1.07
CA VAL A 850 18.82 17.78 1.51
C VAL A 850 17.51 18.49 1.94
N ASN A 851 17.45 19.82 1.92
CA ASN A 851 16.23 20.62 2.18
C ASN A 851 15.05 20.39 1.19
N HIS A 852 15.09 19.34 0.37
CA HIS A 852 14.00 18.85 -0.49
C HIS A 852 13.26 17.60 0.01
N ALA A 853 13.58 17.05 1.19
CA ALA A 853 12.89 15.87 1.73
C ALA A 853 11.82 16.23 2.78
N ASP A 854 10.59 15.74 2.54
CA ASP A 854 9.37 15.65 3.39
C ASP A 854 9.36 16.39 4.75
N LYS A 855 8.37 17.29 4.97
CA LYS A 855 8.17 18.16 6.15
C LYS A 855 7.92 17.43 7.50
N ARG A 856 8.35 16.16 7.64
CA ARG A 856 8.15 15.30 8.81
C ARG A 856 9.45 14.91 9.53
N GLY A 857 10.64 15.15 8.93
CA GLY A 857 11.93 14.83 9.55
C GLY A 857 12.37 15.81 10.64
N VAL A 858 13.23 15.35 11.56
CA VAL A 858 13.94 16.20 12.52
C VAL A 858 14.87 17.14 11.76
N GLY A 859 14.76 18.43 12.05
CA GLY A 859 15.57 19.49 11.45
C GLY A 859 16.56 20.10 12.43
N LEU A 860 17.39 20.99 11.93
CA LEU A 860 18.30 21.81 12.72
C LEU A 860 17.72 23.20 12.95
N ASP A 861 17.88 23.74 14.16
CA ASP A 861 17.60 25.15 14.44
C ASP A 861 18.87 25.96 14.16
N ILE A 862 18.97 26.48 12.94
CA ILE A 862 20.17 27.20 12.47
C ILE A 862 20.42 28.48 13.29
N GLU A 863 19.37 29.16 13.74
CA GLU A 863 19.52 30.37 14.55
C GLU A 863 20.14 30.02 15.91
N GLN A 864 19.63 28.98 16.57
CA GLN A 864 20.18 28.49 17.83
C GLN A 864 21.61 27.96 17.64
N ILE A 865 21.88 27.20 16.59
CA ILE A 865 23.20 26.61 16.31
C ILE A 865 24.26 27.69 16.07
N ASN A 866 23.91 28.79 15.40
CA ASN A 866 24.83 29.91 15.17
C ASN A 866 25.27 30.61 16.47
N THR A 867 24.61 30.34 17.61
CA THR A 867 25.00 30.87 18.92
C THR A 867 26.04 30.01 19.66
N LEU A 868 26.34 28.81 19.16
CA LEU A 868 27.31 27.85 19.75
C LEU A 868 28.76 28.21 19.42
#